data_AF-A0A1M6LYQ9-F1
#
_entry.id   AF-A0A1M6LYQ9-F1
#
_cell.length_a   1.000
_cell.length_b   1.000
_cell.length_c   1.000
_cell.angle_alpha   90.00
_cell.angle_beta   90.00
_cell.angle_gamma   90.00
#
_symmetry.space_group_name_H-M   'P 1'
#
loop_
_entity.id
_entity.type
_entity.pdbx_description
1 polymer ?
#
loop_
_entity_poly.entity_id
_entity_poly.type
_entity_poly.pdbx_seq_one_letter_code
_entity_poly.pdbx_strand_id
1 'polypeptide(L)'
;MQLNVEQRKLIYGKPAGHSLIKGVAGSGKTTVAINRIPYLLGNYICQDNDKVLMLTYNKTLNKYIEYLFDMALKQWEDGNSTVFGMDKNKVKICTVDSLIYEYYKRFTVKNKLNLNVLSDNKLKQKYILDSINLVKKSFPQVKILQSSNNLSFFVDEIEWIKACNYREIEEYQNCQRKGRTSRNNDGPQKLLKNSDVREAIFTVMQRYQDFMAKDGFVDFQDISQMALDEIKTEVKQKYTHIIVDESQDLSRIQLEFISHLYNENDYSSVLFVADNAQSIYPNSWIGSGRSFASVGFDMTGKSNVLAKNYRTTTQISQAAYSLIEQDRDIIDDEDFVKPSLLDKQGMYPIYSGFSSLGEEMQYIFKEIKSLCAENYNYNDITIIARTKNILLEAEACLKTNNVPTHLIANNKEIDFKENAVRFQTIHSIKGLESKVVFAICINNKVIPMKACAMDDEQAHESKERKLMYVGMTRATDRLYITSNGEPSKFIWDINPDYLKMNSKCNFKCFRNISVEDYMFKDKINDMYSAEEKVRQWLVAQLVNSYNFPLESMELEYKVNCFSSQGYVDICVNKHTSSGRVPYIFVECKKLASGVEDGLRQLKSYMSCDKNCSYGIVTDGFSIRIINNELQLIDDIPPFTNDMMQNSLTSYKYVDLKHKKHFIISTESMEYSSVFVNDGGLDCEIEPSELRALKIFNDIAAGQPIYINENVEGEVFLPSSWYNINEMVFMIKVKGDSMTGADINSGDYVVISQSNTAENGDMVAVNLDGNATLKKFMRMGNSILLVSENPSYEPIQVNENQISIIGKAIGILKKNFK
;
A
#
# COMPACT_ATOMS: atom_id res chain seq x y z
N MET A 1 -7.05 11.21 19.28
CA MET A 1 -7.07 10.13 18.27
C MET A 1 -7.83 8.94 18.86
N GLN A 2 -8.64 8.24 18.08
CA GLN A 2 -9.34 7.06 18.60
C GLN A 2 -8.38 5.86 18.59
N LEU A 3 -8.15 5.28 19.76
CA LEU A 3 -7.27 4.12 19.95
C LEU A 3 -8.12 2.87 20.05
N ASN A 4 -7.75 1.82 19.31
CA ASN A 4 -8.39 0.51 19.41
C ASN A 4 -7.98 -0.21 20.72
N VAL A 5 -8.61 -1.36 21.01
CA VAL A 5 -8.36 -2.13 22.25
C VAL A 5 -6.91 -2.56 22.40
N GLU A 6 -6.32 -3.10 21.34
CA GLU A 6 -4.94 -3.58 21.34
C GLU A 6 -3.97 -2.42 21.60
N GLN A 7 -4.14 -1.32 20.87
CA GLN A 7 -3.38 -0.09 21.05
C GLN A 7 -3.51 0.44 22.48
N ARG A 8 -4.71 0.49 23.05
CA ARG A 8 -4.92 0.90 24.46
C ARG A 8 -4.23 -0.05 25.43
N LYS A 9 -4.31 -1.36 25.20
CA LYS A 9 -3.62 -2.38 26.02
C LYS A 9 -2.11 -2.18 25.99
N LEU A 10 -1.54 -1.84 24.83
CA LEU A 10 -0.11 -1.53 24.67
C LEU A 10 0.28 -0.20 25.30
N ILE A 11 -0.58 0.80 25.27
CA ILE A 11 -0.34 2.12 25.87
C ILE A 11 -0.37 2.01 27.40
N TYR A 12 -1.40 1.37 27.97
CA TYR A 12 -1.59 1.28 29.43
C TYR A 12 -0.93 0.07 30.08
N GLY A 13 -0.29 -0.79 29.28
CA GLY A 13 0.48 -1.92 29.79
C GLY A 13 1.62 -1.46 30.71
N LYS A 14 1.82 -2.21 31.80
CA LYS A 14 2.91 -1.96 32.76
C LYS A 14 4.27 -1.92 32.03
N PRO A 15 5.18 -1.00 32.40
CA PRO A 15 6.57 -1.04 31.94
C PRO A 15 7.19 -2.41 32.26
N ALA A 16 7.96 -2.97 31.31
CA ALA A 16 8.40 -4.35 31.38
C ALA A 16 9.88 -4.53 30.97
N GLY A 17 10.78 -3.63 31.37
CA GLY A 17 12.15 -3.62 30.87
C GLY A 17 12.15 -3.44 29.35
N HIS A 18 12.70 -4.39 28.60
CA HIS A 18 12.67 -4.34 27.13
C HIS A 18 11.37 -4.91 26.55
N SER A 19 10.79 -4.22 25.58
CA SER A 19 9.60 -4.66 24.85
C SER A 19 9.66 -4.28 23.38
N LEU A 20 8.94 -5.04 22.54
CA LEU A 20 8.90 -4.85 21.09
C LEU A 20 7.45 -4.81 20.60
N ILE A 21 7.09 -3.77 19.85
CA ILE A 21 5.84 -3.71 19.09
C ILE A 21 6.19 -3.85 17.61
N LYS A 22 5.78 -4.97 17.03
CA LYS A 22 5.84 -5.22 15.59
C LYS A 22 4.49 -4.83 14.98
N GLY A 23 4.47 -4.38 13.74
CA GLY A 23 3.20 -4.20 13.05
C GLY A 23 3.35 -3.77 11.62
N VAL A 24 2.27 -3.89 10.87
CA VAL A 24 2.24 -3.56 9.43
C VAL A 24 2.22 -2.06 9.18
N ALA A 25 2.45 -1.66 7.93
CA ALA A 25 2.33 -0.27 7.50
C ALA A 25 0.98 0.32 7.94
N GLY A 26 0.99 1.53 8.51
CA GLY A 26 -0.25 2.24 8.85
C GLY A 26 -1.01 1.71 10.07
N SER A 27 -0.43 0.80 10.88
CA SER A 27 -1.10 0.21 12.05
C SER A 27 -1.21 1.08 13.31
N GLY A 28 -0.78 2.35 13.23
CA GLY A 28 -0.77 3.25 14.39
C GLY A 28 0.37 3.00 15.38
N LYS A 29 1.44 2.31 14.95
CA LYS A 29 2.70 2.12 15.70
C LYS A 29 3.22 3.39 16.37
N THR A 30 3.48 4.43 15.56
CA THR A 30 3.92 5.75 16.05
C THR A 30 2.87 6.38 16.99
N THR A 31 1.58 6.21 16.70
CA THR A 31 0.50 6.69 17.57
C THR A 31 0.55 6.02 18.94
N VAL A 32 0.77 4.71 19.01
CA VAL A 32 0.94 3.96 20.27
C VAL A 32 2.17 4.45 21.03
N ALA A 33 3.31 4.61 20.33
CA ALA A 33 4.55 5.12 20.90
C ALA A 33 4.35 6.49 21.59
N ILE A 34 3.67 7.41 20.91
CA ILE A 34 3.43 8.78 21.40
C ILE A 34 2.42 8.78 22.55
N ASN A 35 1.29 8.08 22.41
CA ASN A 35 0.24 8.06 23.45
C ASN A 35 0.68 7.33 24.72
N ARG A 36 1.75 6.52 24.65
CA ARG A 36 2.38 5.92 25.82
C ARG A 36 3.14 6.93 26.68
N ILE A 37 3.66 8.02 26.12
CA ILE A 37 4.44 9.01 26.87
C ILE A 37 3.62 9.66 27.99
N PRO A 38 2.41 10.22 27.74
CA PRO A 38 1.59 10.78 28.82
C PRO A 38 1.28 9.76 29.94
N TYR A 39 1.01 8.50 29.58
CA TYR A 39 0.79 7.44 30.57
C TYR A 39 2.02 7.18 31.46
N LEU A 40 3.22 7.19 30.88
CA LEU A 40 4.47 7.05 31.62
C LEU A 40 4.73 8.26 32.51
N LEU A 41 4.53 9.49 31.99
CA LEU A 41 4.68 10.72 32.76
C LEU A 41 3.77 10.76 33.99
N GLY A 42 2.49 10.40 33.83
CA GLY A 42 1.51 10.49 34.90
C GLY A 42 1.65 9.43 36.00
N ASN A 43 2.32 8.30 35.72
CA ASN A 43 2.29 7.12 36.60
C ASN A 43 3.68 6.53 36.96
N TYR A 44 4.74 6.79 36.18
CA TYR A 44 6.03 6.11 36.32
C TYR A 44 7.24 7.07 36.36
N ILE A 45 7.01 8.38 36.40
CA ILE A 45 8.03 9.40 36.68
C ILE A 45 7.94 9.77 38.16
N CYS A 46 8.60 8.98 39.00
CA CYS A 46 8.49 9.09 40.45
C CYS A 46 9.58 9.99 41.06
N GLN A 47 10.76 10.03 40.45
CA GLN A 47 11.92 10.79 40.93
C GLN A 47 12.18 12.04 40.07
N ASP A 48 12.94 13.00 40.61
CA ASP A 48 13.32 14.21 39.87
C ASP A 48 14.22 13.91 38.67
N ASN A 49 15.03 12.87 38.76
CA ASN A 49 15.91 12.42 37.69
C ASN A 49 15.21 11.53 36.65
N ASP A 50 13.97 11.09 36.90
CA ASP A 50 13.23 10.26 35.96
C ASP A 50 12.84 11.08 34.72
N LYS A 51 13.18 10.56 33.54
CA LYS A 51 12.92 11.21 32.25
C LYS A 51 12.51 10.20 31.18
N VAL A 52 11.75 10.68 30.20
CA VAL A 52 11.34 9.92 29.02
C VAL A 52 12.10 10.43 27.79
N LEU A 53 12.65 9.50 27.01
CA LEU A 53 13.29 9.77 25.73
C LEU A 53 12.48 9.13 24.61
N MET A 54 12.05 9.93 23.62
CA MET A 54 11.55 9.42 22.36
C MET A 54 12.56 9.65 21.25
N LEU A 55 12.97 8.56 20.62
CA LEU A 55 13.91 8.51 19.50
C LEU A 55 13.17 8.23 18.20
N THR A 56 13.54 8.99 17.19
CA THR A 56 13.02 8.86 15.83
C THR A 56 14.18 8.68 14.85
N TYR A 57 13.90 8.13 13.67
CA TYR A 57 14.90 8.01 12.61
C TYR A 57 15.02 9.28 11.77
N ASN A 58 13.89 9.88 11.36
CA ASN A 58 13.87 11.00 10.40
C ASN A 58 13.64 12.36 11.09
N LYS A 59 14.51 13.34 10.81
CA LYS A 59 14.37 14.72 11.33
C LYS A 59 13.05 15.37 10.95
N THR A 60 12.53 15.09 9.75
CA THR A 60 11.26 15.62 9.25
C THR A 60 10.07 15.18 10.11
N LEU A 61 10.15 14.00 10.73
CA LEU A 61 9.10 13.47 11.60
C LEU A 61 9.06 14.14 12.97
N ASN A 62 10.16 14.72 13.46
CA ASN A 62 10.22 15.25 14.83
C ASN A 62 9.15 16.31 15.08
N LYS A 63 9.01 17.29 14.20
CA LYS A 63 7.99 18.35 14.36
C LYS A 63 6.56 17.78 14.37
N TYR A 64 6.31 16.78 13.53
CA TYR A 64 5.01 16.11 13.48
C TYR A 64 4.75 15.30 14.76
N ILE A 65 5.76 14.60 15.27
CA ILE A 65 5.69 13.83 16.51
C ILE A 65 5.51 14.76 17.72
N GLU A 66 6.19 15.91 17.77
CA GLU A 66 6.00 16.94 18.78
C GLU A 66 4.56 17.47 18.76
N TYR A 67 4.02 17.76 17.58
CA TYR A 67 2.63 18.16 17.42
C TYR A 67 1.64 17.09 17.93
N LEU A 68 1.85 15.83 17.54
CA LEU A 68 1.01 14.72 17.98
C LEU A 68 1.12 14.46 19.49
N PHE A 69 2.31 14.62 20.06
CA PHE A 69 2.55 14.51 21.48
C PHE A 69 1.78 15.59 22.25
N ASP A 70 1.80 16.84 21.79
CA ASP A 70 1.04 17.93 22.40
C ASP A 70 -0.47 17.69 22.37
N MET A 71 -0.97 17.10 21.29
CA MET A 71 -2.37 16.66 21.23
C MET A 71 -2.67 15.52 22.22
N ALA A 72 -1.78 14.53 22.31
CA ALA A 72 -1.96 13.37 23.20
C ALA A 72 -1.91 13.79 24.68
N LEU A 73 -1.04 14.73 25.03
CA LEU A 73 -0.93 15.28 26.38
C LEU A 73 -2.24 15.95 26.81
N LYS A 74 -2.79 16.85 25.98
CA LYS A 74 -4.07 17.52 26.26
C LYS A 74 -5.21 16.54 26.47
N GLN A 75 -5.32 15.53 25.59
CA GLN A 75 -6.35 14.49 25.71
C GLN A 75 -6.23 13.68 26.99
N TRP A 76 -4.99 13.51 27.49
CA TRP A 76 -4.76 12.82 28.75
C TRP A 76 -5.20 13.65 29.96
N GLU A 77 -4.85 14.94 29.97
CA GLU A 77 -5.19 15.90 31.03
C GLU A 77 -6.70 16.07 31.19
N ASP A 78 -7.45 16.09 30.07
CA ASP A 78 -8.91 16.23 30.08
C ASP A 78 -9.64 15.00 30.65
N GLY A 79 -9.00 13.81 30.60
CA GLY A 79 -9.67 12.53 30.83
C GLY A 79 -9.20 11.73 32.06
N ASN A 80 -8.06 12.07 32.66
CA ASN A 80 -7.45 11.26 33.72
C ASN A 80 -6.95 12.11 34.89
N SER A 81 -7.17 11.62 36.11
CA SER A 81 -6.49 12.13 37.30
C SER A 81 -5.08 11.53 37.38
N THR A 82 -4.04 12.37 37.45
CA THR A 82 -2.66 11.89 37.56
C THR A 82 -2.23 11.84 39.03
N VAL A 83 -1.43 10.82 39.39
CA VAL A 83 -0.82 10.71 40.73
C VAL A 83 0.33 11.71 40.88
N PHE A 84 1.01 12.00 39.77
CA PHE A 84 2.12 12.96 39.68
C PHE A 84 1.77 14.09 38.71
N GLY A 85 2.32 15.30 38.91
CA GLY A 85 2.16 16.41 37.96
C GLY A 85 2.81 16.10 36.61
N MET A 86 2.21 16.55 35.51
CA MET A 86 2.77 16.36 34.16
C MET A 86 3.77 17.46 33.83
N ASP A 87 5.07 17.17 33.94
CA ASP A 87 6.13 18.08 33.50
C ASP A 87 6.62 17.72 32.11
N LYS A 88 6.23 18.52 31.11
CA LYS A 88 6.68 18.39 29.72
C LYS A 88 8.21 18.44 29.58
N ASN A 89 8.91 19.13 30.50
CA ASN A 89 10.38 19.25 30.46
C ASN A 89 11.10 17.92 30.76
N LYS A 90 10.38 16.92 31.30
CA LYS A 90 10.91 15.57 31.53
C LYS A 90 10.88 14.69 30.28
N VAL A 91 10.38 15.20 29.15
CA VAL A 91 10.37 14.49 27.84
C VAL A 91 11.39 15.12 26.90
N LYS A 92 12.26 14.30 26.30
CA LYS A 92 13.12 14.70 25.18
C LYS A 92 12.68 13.94 23.93
N ILE A 93 12.34 14.67 22.86
CA ILE A 93 12.05 14.11 21.53
C ILE A 93 13.17 14.52 20.60
N CYS A 94 13.85 13.57 19.96
CA CYS A 94 14.95 13.87 19.03
C CYS A 94 15.25 12.68 18.11
N THR A 95 16.11 12.90 17.10
CA THR A 95 16.64 11.77 16.32
C THR A 95 17.83 11.14 17.04
N VAL A 96 18.07 9.85 16.78
CA VAL A 96 19.27 9.13 17.26
C VAL A 96 20.55 9.84 16.83
N ASP A 97 20.60 10.23 15.56
CA ASP A 97 21.77 10.91 14.97
C ASP A 97 22.05 12.29 15.61
N SER A 98 21.02 13.01 16.06
CA SER A 98 21.21 14.28 16.77
C SER A 98 21.85 14.07 18.14
N LEU A 99 21.50 13.00 18.86
CA LEU A 99 22.17 12.65 20.13
C LEU A 99 23.61 12.18 19.90
N ILE A 100 23.83 11.34 18.89
CA ILE A 100 25.16 10.90 18.49
C ILE A 100 26.04 12.13 18.19
N TYR A 101 25.53 13.09 17.42
CA TYR A 101 26.26 14.32 17.12
C TYR A 101 26.56 15.17 18.36
N GLU A 102 25.62 15.23 19.31
CA GLU A 102 25.82 15.91 20.61
C GLU A 102 27.01 15.31 21.37
N TYR A 103 27.08 13.97 21.48
CA TYR A 103 28.19 13.27 22.14
C TYR A 103 29.50 13.33 21.37
N TYR A 104 29.46 13.24 20.04
CA TYR A 104 30.63 13.48 19.19
C TYR A 104 31.25 14.86 19.43
N LYS A 105 30.42 15.92 19.51
CA LYS A 105 30.93 17.26 19.81
C LYS A 105 31.62 17.33 21.16
N ARG A 106 31.06 16.67 22.19
CA ARG A 106 31.72 16.55 23.49
C ARG A 106 33.07 15.85 23.40
N PHE A 107 33.12 14.71 22.70
CA PHE A 107 34.36 13.97 22.46
C PHE A 107 35.43 14.85 21.82
N THR A 108 35.08 15.60 20.76
CA THR A 108 36.05 16.48 20.07
C THR A 108 36.54 17.62 20.96
N VAL A 109 35.66 18.25 21.76
CA VAL A 109 36.04 19.32 22.69
C VAL A 109 36.96 18.79 23.79
N LYS A 110 36.62 17.64 24.40
CA LYS A 110 37.40 16.99 25.46
C LYS A 110 38.80 16.59 24.99
N ASN A 111 38.90 16.08 23.77
CA ASN A 111 40.18 15.66 23.16
C ASN A 111 40.88 16.76 22.36
N LYS A 112 40.34 18.00 22.33
CA LYS A 112 40.88 19.15 21.58
C LYS A 112 41.11 18.85 20.09
N LEU A 113 40.20 18.09 19.48
CA LEU A 113 40.25 17.72 18.07
C LEU A 113 39.49 18.74 17.23
N ASN A 114 40.10 19.17 16.12
CA ASN A 114 39.43 20.00 15.11
C ASN A 114 39.23 19.16 13.85
N LEU A 115 38.04 18.58 13.70
CA LEU A 115 37.72 17.62 12.65
C LEU A 115 36.58 18.13 11.78
N ASN A 116 36.72 17.94 10.47
CA ASN A 116 35.72 18.28 9.47
C ASN A 116 34.96 17.03 9.03
N VAL A 117 33.64 17.16 8.84
CA VAL A 117 32.82 16.05 8.32
C VAL A 117 33.01 15.94 6.82
N LEU A 118 33.40 14.77 6.34
CA LEU A 118 33.59 14.50 4.91
C LEU A 118 32.23 14.38 4.21
N SER A 119 31.81 15.44 3.53
CA SER A 119 30.57 15.46 2.73
C SER A 119 30.81 15.31 1.22
N ASP A 120 32.05 15.49 0.74
CA ASP A 120 32.37 15.41 -0.68
C ASP A 120 32.59 13.96 -1.12
N ASN A 121 31.66 13.44 -1.93
CA ASN A 121 31.73 12.09 -2.50
C ASN A 121 32.97 11.89 -3.38
N LYS A 122 33.44 12.90 -4.11
CA LYS A 122 34.64 12.75 -4.96
C LYS A 122 35.89 12.59 -4.10
N LEU A 123 35.98 13.35 -3.01
CA LEU A 123 37.08 13.25 -2.07
C LEU A 123 37.06 11.91 -1.32
N LYS A 124 35.88 11.45 -0.90
CA LYS A 124 35.68 10.10 -0.34
C LYS A 124 36.18 9.00 -1.27
N GLN A 125 35.79 9.08 -2.54
CA GLN A 125 36.22 8.15 -3.58
C GLN A 125 37.74 8.18 -3.78
N LYS A 126 38.36 9.36 -3.74
CA LYS A 126 39.82 9.51 -3.81
C LYS A 126 40.53 8.80 -2.66
N TYR A 127 40.13 9.02 -1.41
CA TYR A 127 40.78 8.39 -0.25
C TYR A 127 40.69 6.86 -0.29
N ILE A 128 39.55 6.32 -0.73
CA ILE A 128 39.38 4.87 -0.90
C ILE A 128 40.30 4.36 -2.02
N LEU A 129 40.40 5.07 -3.14
CA LEU A 129 41.29 4.69 -4.24
C LEU A 129 42.77 4.69 -3.81
N ASP A 130 43.21 5.70 -3.07
CA ASP A 130 44.56 5.80 -2.52
C ASP A 130 44.85 4.65 -1.54
N SER A 131 43.86 4.28 -0.73
CA SER A 131 43.90 3.13 0.18
C SER A 131 44.04 1.80 -0.57
N ILE A 132 43.22 1.60 -1.61
CA ILE A 132 43.28 0.40 -2.46
C ILE A 132 44.67 0.29 -3.11
N ASN A 133 45.21 1.38 -3.65
CA ASN A 133 46.52 1.39 -4.31
C ASN A 133 47.67 1.02 -3.34
N LEU A 134 47.56 1.42 -2.07
CA LEU A 134 48.53 1.07 -1.04
C LEU A 134 48.41 -0.41 -0.65
N VAL A 135 47.20 -0.89 -0.38
CA VAL A 135 46.96 -2.28 0.07
C VAL A 135 47.19 -3.30 -1.04
N LYS A 136 46.97 -2.93 -2.30
CA LYS A 136 47.25 -3.76 -3.49
C LYS A 136 48.69 -4.26 -3.55
N LYS A 137 49.65 -3.52 -2.97
CA LYS A 137 51.06 -3.94 -2.88
C LYS A 137 51.27 -5.11 -1.93
N SER A 138 50.51 -5.15 -0.83
CA SER A 138 50.59 -6.20 0.19
C SER A 138 49.73 -7.42 -0.15
N PHE A 139 48.65 -7.23 -0.92
CA PHE A 139 47.72 -8.29 -1.32
C PHE A 139 47.62 -8.41 -2.85
N PRO A 140 48.69 -8.79 -3.58
CA PRO A 140 48.67 -8.86 -5.05
C PRO A 140 47.70 -9.94 -5.58
N GLN A 141 47.43 -10.96 -4.78
CA GLN A 141 46.59 -12.12 -5.14
C GLN A 141 45.08 -11.77 -5.18
N VAL A 142 44.70 -10.67 -4.52
CA VAL A 142 43.30 -10.30 -4.29
C VAL A 142 42.77 -9.51 -5.49
N LYS A 143 42.05 -10.20 -6.38
CA LYS A 143 41.54 -9.64 -7.65
C LYS A 143 40.63 -8.41 -7.46
N ILE A 144 39.85 -8.35 -6.39
CA ILE A 144 38.92 -7.21 -6.16
C ILE A 144 39.65 -5.86 -6.05
N LEU A 145 40.88 -5.85 -5.51
CA LEU A 145 41.71 -4.64 -5.40
C LEU A 145 42.29 -4.18 -6.75
N GLN A 146 42.23 -5.03 -7.78
CA GLN A 146 42.84 -4.74 -9.07
C GLN A 146 41.89 -3.94 -9.98
N SER A 147 40.58 -4.09 -9.81
CA SER A 147 39.56 -3.43 -10.62
C SER A 147 39.12 -2.11 -9.99
N SER A 148 39.39 -1.00 -10.67
CA SER A 148 38.95 0.35 -10.27
C SER A 148 37.42 0.50 -10.22
N ASN A 149 36.68 -0.37 -10.90
CA ASN A 149 35.21 -0.35 -10.91
C ASN A 149 34.61 -0.72 -9.55
N ASN A 150 35.31 -1.46 -8.68
CA ASN A 150 34.77 -1.90 -7.39
C ASN A 150 34.73 -0.80 -6.31
N LEU A 151 35.08 0.44 -6.63
CA LEU A 151 35.19 1.53 -5.66
C LEU A 151 33.89 1.75 -4.85
N SER A 152 32.77 1.70 -5.56
CA SER A 152 31.44 1.88 -5.01
C SER A 152 31.10 0.78 -3.97
N PHE A 153 31.57 -0.45 -4.21
CA PHE A 153 31.46 -1.56 -3.26
C PHE A 153 32.29 -1.33 -2.01
N PHE A 154 33.54 -0.89 -2.16
CA PHE A 154 34.38 -0.60 -0.99
C PHE A 154 33.75 0.48 -0.12
N VAL A 155 33.12 1.50 -0.71
CA VAL A 155 32.37 2.52 0.06
C VAL A 155 31.29 1.86 0.92
N ASP A 156 30.39 1.09 0.31
CA ASP A 156 29.25 0.50 1.01
C ASP A 156 29.69 -0.56 2.03
N GLU A 157 30.71 -1.38 1.70
CA GLU A 157 31.23 -2.42 2.60
C GLU A 157 31.93 -1.80 3.81
N ILE A 158 32.77 -0.77 3.61
CA ILE A 158 33.43 -0.05 4.70
C ILE A 158 32.40 0.62 5.61
N GLU A 159 31.41 1.30 5.02
CA GLU A 159 30.31 1.89 5.79
C GLU A 159 29.60 0.84 6.64
N TRP A 160 29.36 -0.35 6.09
CA TRP A 160 28.70 -1.43 6.79
C TRP A 160 29.54 -2.01 7.93
N ILE A 161 30.83 -2.30 7.70
CA ILE A 161 31.76 -2.81 8.73
C ILE A 161 31.76 -1.85 9.91
N LYS A 162 31.91 -0.56 9.62
CA LYS A 162 31.89 0.50 10.65
C LYS A 162 30.54 0.56 11.35
N ALA A 163 29.42 0.55 10.63
CA ALA A 163 28.07 0.56 11.22
C ALA A 163 27.77 -0.65 12.13
N CYS A 164 28.44 -1.79 11.89
CA CYS A 164 28.38 -2.98 12.74
C CYS A 164 29.32 -2.95 13.95
N ASN A 165 30.11 -1.88 14.10
CA ASN A 165 31.14 -1.72 15.12
C ASN A 165 32.21 -2.81 15.13
N TYR A 166 32.56 -3.38 13.97
CA TYR A 166 33.69 -4.33 13.91
C TYR A 166 35.01 -3.57 13.94
N ARG A 167 35.68 -3.62 15.10
CA ARG A 167 36.96 -2.91 15.33
C ARG A 167 38.16 -3.81 15.13
N GLU A 168 37.97 -5.12 15.32
CA GLU A 168 39.01 -6.12 15.14
C GLU A 168 38.78 -6.96 13.89
N ILE A 169 39.87 -7.39 13.25
CA ILE A 169 39.83 -8.21 12.04
C ILE A 169 39.10 -9.53 12.29
N GLU A 170 39.28 -10.12 13.47
CA GLU A 170 38.69 -11.40 13.87
C GLU A 170 37.14 -11.34 13.89
N GLU A 171 36.58 -10.21 14.33
CA GLU A 171 35.14 -9.99 14.34
C GLU A 171 34.59 -9.97 12.91
N TYR A 172 35.23 -9.22 12.02
CA TYR A 172 34.83 -9.15 10.62
C TYR A 172 35.03 -10.47 9.87
N GLN A 173 36.08 -11.23 10.18
CA GLN A 173 36.35 -12.52 9.57
C GLN A 173 35.30 -13.58 9.94
N ASN A 174 34.86 -13.59 11.20
CA ASN A 174 33.91 -14.58 11.71
C ASN A 174 32.44 -14.20 11.49
N CYS A 175 32.14 -12.92 11.27
CA CYS A 175 30.77 -12.45 11.16
C CYS A 175 30.00 -13.13 10.01
N GLN A 176 28.72 -13.40 10.25
CA GLN A 176 27.79 -13.79 9.18
C GLN A 176 27.53 -12.57 8.31
N ARG A 177 27.90 -12.64 7.04
CA ARG A 177 27.68 -11.57 6.06
C ARG A 177 26.81 -12.14 4.94
N LYS A 178 25.57 -11.67 4.80
CA LYS A 178 24.75 -11.95 3.60
C LYS A 178 25.38 -11.28 2.38
N GLY A 179 25.09 -11.78 1.17
CA GLY A 179 25.56 -11.18 -0.08
C GLY A 179 25.23 -9.69 -0.14
N ARG A 180 26.19 -8.85 -0.52
CA ARG A 180 26.01 -7.38 -0.65
C ARG A 180 26.81 -6.90 -1.84
N THR A 181 26.12 -6.19 -2.72
CA THR A 181 26.68 -5.42 -3.83
C THR A 181 26.60 -3.93 -3.53
N SER A 182 27.47 -3.17 -4.19
CA SER A 182 27.45 -1.71 -4.19
C SER A 182 26.13 -1.11 -4.69
N ARG A 183 25.83 0.14 -4.35
CA ARG A 183 24.79 0.98 -5.00
C ARG A 183 24.96 1.11 -6.52
N ASN A 184 26.18 0.98 -7.04
CA ASN A 184 26.47 0.95 -8.48
C ASN A 184 26.69 -0.48 -9.01
N ASN A 185 26.46 -1.48 -8.16
CA ASN A 185 26.51 -2.91 -8.44
C ASN A 185 27.87 -3.49 -8.87
N ASP A 186 28.96 -2.82 -8.56
CA ASP A 186 30.31 -3.40 -8.64
C ASP A 186 30.63 -4.23 -7.37
N GLY A 187 31.66 -5.09 -7.42
CA GLY A 187 32.20 -5.83 -6.27
C GLY A 187 31.69 -7.28 -6.06
N PRO A 188 32.40 -8.10 -5.25
CA PRO A 188 32.06 -9.49 -4.99
C PRO A 188 30.90 -9.61 -4.00
N GLN A 189 29.88 -10.37 -4.41
CA GLN A 189 28.66 -10.61 -3.65
C GLN A 189 28.94 -11.41 -2.36
N LYS A 190 29.65 -12.55 -2.47
CA LYS A 190 29.99 -13.44 -1.35
C LYS A 190 31.47 -13.30 -0.99
N LEU A 191 31.70 -12.98 0.28
CA LEU A 191 33.03 -13.01 0.89
C LEU A 191 33.09 -14.20 1.83
N LEU A 192 33.93 -15.19 1.51
CA LEU A 192 34.17 -16.34 2.39
C LEU A 192 34.68 -15.86 3.75
N LYS A 193 34.25 -16.54 4.81
CA LYS A 193 34.79 -16.31 6.16
C LYS A 193 36.27 -16.67 6.20
N ASN A 194 37.03 -15.99 7.04
CA ASN A 194 38.47 -16.24 7.23
C ASN A 194 39.25 -16.23 5.89
N SER A 195 38.94 -15.27 5.01
CA SER A 195 39.58 -15.16 3.69
C SER A 195 40.51 -13.96 3.59
N ASP A 196 41.55 -14.09 2.78
CA ASP A 196 42.49 -13.01 2.45
C ASP A 196 41.77 -11.80 1.83
N VAL A 197 40.63 -12.02 1.18
CA VAL A 197 39.79 -10.96 0.61
C VAL A 197 39.17 -10.10 1.71
N ARG A 198 38.64 -10.71 2.77
CA ARG A 198 38.12 -9.96 3.93
C ARG A 198 39.24 -9.22 4.65
N GLU A 199 40.39 -9.86 4.83
CA GLU A 199 41.56 -9.21 5.43
C GLU A 199 42.01 -7.98 4.63
N ALA A 200 42.10 -8.12 3.31
CA ALA A 200 42.40 -7.01 2.43
C ALA A 200 41.38 -5.88 2.53
N ILE A 201 40.07 -6.17 2.51
CA ILE A 201 39.01 -5.15 2.64
C ILE A 201 39.11 -4.41 3.97
N PHE A 202 39.32 -5.14 5.06
CA PHE A 202 39.48 -4.55 6.39
C PHE A 202 40.73 -3.67 6.48
N THR A 203 41.83 -4.12 5.87
CA THR A 203 43.05 -3.30 5.77
C THR A 203 42.81 -2.03 4.95
N VAL A 204 42.05 -2.12 3.84
CA VAL A 204 41.64 -0.92 3.06
C VAL A 204 40.83 0.03 3.93
N MET A 205 39.91 -0.46 4.75
CA MET A 205 39.16 0.36 5.71
C MET A 205 40.09 1.11 6.68
N GLN A 206 41.06 0.43 7.28
CA GLN A 206 42.01 1.04 8.21
C GLN A 206 42.83 2.14 7.52
N ARG A 207 43.34 1.87 6.32
CA ARG A 207 44.08 2.87 5.52
C ARG A 207 43.21 4.05 5.11
N TYR A 208 41.95 3.80 4.78
CA TYR A 208 40.99 4.84 4.47
C TYR A 208 40.78 5.77 5.66
N GLN A 209 40.64 5.22 6.88
CA GLN A 209 40.57 6.01 8.11
C GLN A 209 41.86 6.80 8.36
N ASP A 210 43.04 6.18 8.18
CA ASP A 210 44.34 6.85 8.34
C ASP A 210 44.47 8.08 7.42
N PHE A 211 44.11 7.94 6.14
CA PHE A 211 44.19 9.04 5.17
C PHE A 211 43.22 10.17 5.50
N MET A 212 41.98 9.85 5.87
CA MET A 212 41.01 10.87 6.28
C MET A 212 41.47 11.60 7.54
N ALA A 213 41.91 10.86 8.56
CA ALA A 213 42.36 11.42 9.83
C ALA A 213 43.58 12.33 9.66
N LYS A 214 44.51 11.98 8.78
CA LYS A 214 45.70 12.81 8.45
C LYS A 214 45.32 14.18 7.90
N ASP A 215 44.26 14.25 7.09
CA ASP A 215 43.74 15.48 6.51
C ASP A 215 42.71 16.18 7.42
N GLY A 216 42.49 15.67 8.64
CA GLY A 216 41.55 16.22 9.61
C GLY A 216 40.08 15.96 9.28
N PHE A 217 39.78 14.93 8.49
CA PHE A 217 38.42 14.53 8.12
C PHE A 217 37.93 13.32 8.90
N VAL A 218 36.61 13.25 9.08
CA VAL A 218 35.87 12.09 9.59
C VAL A 218 34.61 11.86 8.77
N ASP A 219 34.19 10.60 8.63
CA ASP A 219 32.88 10.29 8.05
C ASP A 219 31.78 10.11 9.13
N PHE A 220 30.55 9.87 8.69
CA PHE A 220 29.41 9.72 9.59
C PHE A 220 29.51 8.49 10.52
N GLN A 221 30.14 7.41 10.06
CA GLN A 221 30.32 6.22 10.90
C GLN A 221 31.43 6.43 11.94
N ASP A 222 32.48 7.19 11.61
CA ASP A 222 33.49 7.62 12.60
C ASP A 222 32.85 8.46 13.71
N ILE A 223 31.99 9.41 13.34
CA ILE A 223 31.23 10.23 14.30
C ILE A 223 30.44 9.32 15.26
N SER A 224 29.79 8.29 14.73
CA SER A 224 28.99 7.35 15.52
C SER A 224 29.86 6.51 16.47
N GLN A 225 31.04 6.06 16.01
CA GLN A 225 32.00 5.33 16.85
C GLN A 225 32.58 6.20 17.97
N MET A 226 33.00 7.44 17.65
CA MET A 226 33.53 8.39 18.64
C MET A 226 32.48 8.79 19.69
N ALA A 227 31.21 8.95 19.27
CA ALA A 227 30.11 9.20 20.19
C ALA A 227 29.86 8.00 21.13
N LEU A 228 29.97 6.78 20.60
CA LEU A 228 29.86 5.55 21.39
C LEU A 228 31.02 5.42 22.41
N ASP A 229 32.23 5.84 22.04
CA ASP A 229 33.37 5.87 22.98
C ASP A 229 33.14 6.91 24.08
N GLU A 230 32.64 8.10 23.76
CA GLU A 230 32.34 9.13 24.76
C GLU A 230 31.27 8.68 25.75
N ILE A 231 30.14 8.12 25.28
CA ILE A 231 29.06 7.69 26.17
C ILE A 231 29.47 6.54 27.09
N LYS A 232 30.39 5.66 26.64
CA LYS A 232 30.99 4.61 27.49
C LYS A 232 31.81 5.19 28.62
N THR A 233 32.46 6.34 28.41
CA THR A 233 33.24 7.01 29.47
C THR A 233 32.38 7.87 30.38
N GLU A 234 31.44 8.64 29.83
CA GLU A 234 30.63 9.59 30.58
C GLU A 234 29.23 9.72 29.97
N VAL A 235 28.21 9.37 30.73
CA VAL A 235 26.81 9.53 30.32
C VAL A 235 26.26 10.85 30.85
N LYS A 236 25.93 11.78 29.96
CA LYS A 236 25.34 13.09 30.30
C LYS A 236 24.05 12.96 31.13
N GLN A 237 23.18 12.08 30.66
CA GLN A 237 21.82 11.90 31.14
C GLN A 237 21.38 10.50 30.79
N LYS A 238 20.94 9.74 31.80
CA LYS A 238 20.21 8.49 31.59
C LYS A 238 18.70 8.74 31.56
N TYR A 239 17.97 7.82 30.95
CA TYR A 239 16.52 7.90 30.80
C TYR A 239 15.86 6.64 31.35
N THR A 240 14.83 6.84 32.17
CA THR A 240 14.05 5.77 32.80
C THR A 240 13.16 5.06 31.79
N HIS A 241 12.62 5.82 30.83
CA HIS A 241 11.87 5.24 29.72
C HIS A 241 12.44 5.72 28.39
N ILE A 242 12.72 4.76 27.50
CA ILE A 242 13.16 5.03 26.13
C ILE A 242 12.15 4.42 25.18
N ILE A 243 11.68 5.20 24.22
CA ILE A 243 10.80 4.75 23.15
C ILE A 243 11.51 5.01 21.83
N VAL A 244 11.65 3.98 21.00
CA VAL A 244 12.39 4.03 19.74
C VAL A 244 11.44 3.69 18.59
N ASP A 245 11.11 4.69 17.77
CA ASP A 245 10.32 4.50 16.55
C ASP A 245 11.21 4.15 15.36
N GLU A 246 10.67 3.43 14.37
CA GLU A 246 11.38 2.94 13.18
C GLU A 246 12.68 2.19 13.51
N SER A 247 12.67 1.41 14.59
CA SER A 247 13.85 0.73 15.14
C SER A 247 14.51 -0.28 14.21
N GLN A 248 13.77 -0.78 13.21
CA GLN A 248 14.30 -1.67 12.18
C GLN A 248 15.31 -1.00 11.26
N ASP A 249 15.44 0.33 11.23
CA ASP A 249 16.42 1.03 10.38
C ASP A 249 17.75 1.30 11.10
N LEU A 250 17.83 1.00 12.41
CA LEU A 250 18.99 1.34 13.23
C LEU A 250 20.17 0.40 12.99
N SER A 251 21.37 0.98 13.00
CA SER A 251 22.63 0.24 12.97
C SER A 251 22.97 -0.35 14.33
N ARG A 252 23.94 -1.28 14.37
CA ARG A 252 24.40 -1.86 15.64
C ARG A 252 25.00 -0.80 16.56
N ILE A 253 25.81 0.12 16.03
CA ILE A 253 26.37 1.23 16.83
C ILE A 253 25.25 2.06 17.46
N GLN A 254 24.20 2.39 16.70
CA GLN A 254 23.08 3.17 17.21
C GLN A 254 22.35 2.42 18.34
N LEU A 255 22.12 1.12 18.19
CA LEU A 255 21.51 0.27 19.23
C LEU A 255 22.39 0.18 20.48
N GLU A 256 23.71 -0.03 20.32
CA GLU A 256 24.68 -0.02 21.42
C GLU A 256 24.73 1.35 22.10
N PHE A 257 24.65 2.45 21.36
CA PHE A 257 24.60 3.80 21.92
C PHE A 257 23.34 4.00 22.79
N ILE A 258 22.19 3.53 22.31
CA ILE A 258 20.91 3.61 23.05
C ILE A 258 20.95 2.80 24.35
N SER A 259 21.60 1.64 24.37
CA SER A 259 21.67 0.82 25.59
C SER A 259 22.39 1.53 26.74
N HIS A 260 23.39 2.37 26.44
CA HIS A 260 24.11 3.15 27.46
C HIS A 260 23.32 4.34 28.01
N LEU A 261 22.26 4.79 27.31
CA LEU A 261 21.35 5.83 27.78
C LEU A 261 20.29 5.31 28.75
N TYR A 262 20.08 4.00 28.81
CA TYR A 262 19.04 3.39 29.62
C TYR A 262 19.39 3.42 31.11
N ASN A 263 18.44 3.90 31.93
CA ASN A 263 18.51 3.82 33.38
C ASN A 263 17.74 2.58 33.86
N GLU A 264 18.44 1.50 34.17
CA GLU A 264 17.81 0.24 34.55
C GLU A 264 17.36 0.26 36.03
N ASN A 265 16.04 0.27 36.22
CA ASN A 265 15.32 0.23 37.50
C ASN A 265 14.11 -0.73 37.38
N ASP A 266 13.46 -1.10 38.49
CA ASP A 266 12.30 -2.03 38.49
C ASP A 266 11.10 -1.56 37.63
N TYR A 267 10.99 -0.25 37.40
CA TYR A 267 9.91 0.38 36.65
C TYR A 267 10.38 1.00 35.32
N SER A 268 11.64 0.86 34.95
CA SER A 268 12.17 1.40 33.69
C SER A 268 11.75 0.57 32.49
N SER A 269 11.75 1.17 31.30
CA SER A 269 11.46 0.42 30.08
C SER A 269 12.11 0.96 28.81
N VAL A 270 12.51 0.06 27.93
CA VAL A 270 12.84 0.36 26.53
C VAL A 270 11.79 -0.27 25.63
N LEU A 271 11.07 0.55 24.88
CA LEU A 271 10.08 0.12 23.90
C LEU A 271 10.62 0.36 22.49
N PHE A 272 10.84 -0.72 21.74
CA PHE A 272 11.13 -0.63 20.31
C PHE A 272 9.85 -0.82 19.51
N VAL A 273 9.68 0.00 18.48
CA VAL A 273 8.58 -0.06 17.54
C VAL A 273 9.17 -0.31 16.16
N ALA A 274 8.73 -1.39 15.50
CA ALA A 274 9.37 -1.90 14.29
C ALA A 274 8.38 -2.36 13.21
N ASP A 275 8.82 -2.28 11.96
CA ASP A 275 8.16 -2.83 10.78
C ASP A 275 9.20 -3.37 9.78
N ASN A 276 9.52 -4.66 9.88
CA ASN A 276 10.59 -5.28 9.10
C ASN A 276 10.31 -5.26 7.59
N ALA A 277 9.03 -5.23 7.17
CA ALA A 277 8.65 -5.07 5.77
C ALA A 277 9.05 -3.69 5.21
N GLN A 278 9.25 -2.70 6.08
CA GLN A 278 9.72 -1.36 5.71
C GLN A 278 11.23 -1.13 5.93
N SER A 279 12.01 -2.15 6.27
CA SER A 279 13.48 -2.01 6.39
C SER A 279 14.10 -1.86 5.00
N ILE A 280 14.43 -0.61 4.62
CA ILE A 280 14.95 -0.25 3.29
C ILE A 280 16.42 0.22 3.33
N TYR A 281 16.98 0.47 4.52
CA TYR A 281 18.34 0.97 4.66
C TYR A 281 19.37 -0.16 4.82
N PRO A 282 20.51 -0.11 4.09
CA PRO A 282 21.48 -1.20 4.02
C PRO A 282 22.27 -1.45 5.32
N ASN A 283 22.30 -0.44 6.21
CA ASN A 283 23.03 -0.48 7.47
C ASN A 283 22.16 -0.90 8.66
N SER A 284 20.91 -1.28 8.40
CA SER A 284 20.03 -1.87 9.39
C SER A 284 20.67 -3.13 9.99
N TRP A 285 20.62 -3.23 11.32
CA TRP A 285 21.12 -4.41 12.04
C TRP A 285 20.09 -5.54 12.12
N ILE A 286 18.81 -5.18 12.26
CA ILE A 286 17.70 -6.11 12.52
C ILE A 286 17.21 -6.76 11.22
N GLY A 287 16.92 -8.06 11.29
CA GLY A 287 16.57 -8.90 10.15
C GLY A 287 17.76 -9.75 9.68
N SER A 288 17.51 -10.64 8.72
CA SER A 288 18.56 -11.53 8.17
C SER A 288 19.22 -12.46 9.21
N GLY A 289 18.43 -12.93 10.20
CA GLY A 289 18.88 -13.83 11.26
C GLY A 289 19.49 -13.13 12.47
N ARG A 290 19.44 -11.80 12.55
CA ARG A 290 19.93 -11.01 13.69
C ARG A 290 18.78 -10.32 14.41
N SER A 291 18.77 -10.46 15.73
CA SER A 291 17.71 -9.94 16.61
C SER A 291 18.23 -8.88 17.58
N PHE A 292 17.33 -8.14 18.21
CA PHE A 292 17.65 -7.17 19.27
C PHE A 292 18.43 -7.80 20.45
N ALA A 293 18.20 -9.09 20.74
CA ALA A 293 18.90 -9.82 21.79
C ALA A 293 20.42 -9.88 21.55
N SER A 294 20.87 -9.87 20.29
CA SER A 294 22.30 -9.86 19.95
C SER A 294 23.04 -8.58 20.41
N VAL A 295 22.30 -7.52 20.73
CA VAL A 295 22.83 -6.23 21.22
C VAL A 295 22.50 -6.01 22.70
N GLY A 296 21.99 -7.04 23.39
CA GLY A 296 21.70 -7.01 24.83
C GLY A 296 20.26 -6.63 25.19
N PHE A 297 19.35 -6.49 24.22
CA PHE A 297 17.94 -6.23 24.50
C PHE A 297 17.11 -7.52 24.49
N ASP A 298 16.88 -8.11 25.66
CA ASP A 298 16.04 -9.31 25.82
C ASP A 298 14.53 -9.00 25.75
N MET A 299 13.89 -9.45 24.67
CA MET A 299 12.45 -9.27 24.39
C MET A 299 11.60 -10.51 24.65
N THR A 300 12.16 -11.55 25.27
CA THR A 300 11.52 -12.87 25.41
C THR A 300 10.15 -12.74 26.10
N GLY A 301 9.08 -13.18 25.40
CA GLY A 301 7.70 -13.11 25.90
C GLY A 301 7.07 -11.71 25.94
N LYS A 302 7.76 -10.68 25.42
CA LYS A 302 7.35 -9.26 25.51
C LYS A 302 7.22 -8.58 24.13
N SER A 303 6.95 -9.39 23.09
CA SER A 303 6.66 -8.92 21.74
C SER A 303 5.15 -8.90 21.50
N ASN A 304 4.65 -7.76 21.02
CA ASN A 304 3.26 -7.61 20.62
C ASN A 304 3.17 -7.27 19.12
N VAL A 305 2.06 -7.65 18.49
CA VAL A 305 1.84 -7.49 17.04
C VAL A 305 0.63 -6.59 16.80
N LEU A 306 0.77 -5.63 15.87
CA LEU A 306 -0.31 -4.80 15.36
C LEU A 306 -0.53 -5.12 13.87
N ALA A 307 -1.49 -6.01 13.59
CA ALA A 307 -1.76 -6.50 12.23
C ALA A 307 -2.73 -5.63 11.43
N LYS A 308 -3.56 -4.81 12.10
CA LYS A 308 -4.51 -3.90 11.45
C LYS A 308 -3.81 -2.65 10.92
N ASN A 309 -3.91 -2.39 9.62
CA ASN A 309 -3.62 -1.09 9.03
C ASN A 309 -4.83 -0.14 9.31
N TYR A 310 -4.64 1.17 9.45
CA TYR A 310 -5.74 2.15 9.55
C TYR A 310 -5.58 3.31 8.59
N ARG A 311 -4.44 3.34 7.89
CA ARG A 311 -4.01 4.41 7.01
C ARG A 311 -4.60 4.22 5.61
N THR A 312 -4.35 3.06 5.03
CA THR A 312 -4.51 2.77 3.61
C THR A 312 -5.79 1.97 3.36
N THR A 313 -6.40 2.14 2.19
CA THR A 313 -7.58 1.38 1.78
C THR A 313 -7.26 -0.11 1.63
N THR A 314 -8.27 -0.97 1.79
CA THR A 314 -8.12 -2.42 1.64
C THR A 314 -7.57 -2.80 0.27
N GLN A 315 -8.04 -2.12 -0.78
CA GLN A 315 -7.63 -2.34 -2.16
C GLN A 315 -6.14 -2.03 -2.41
N ILE A 316 -5.64 -0.89 -1.91
CA ILE A 316 -4.22 -0.54 -2.02
C ILE A 316 -3.38 -1.52 -1.18
N SER A 317 -3.85 -1.88 0.01
CA SER A 317 -3.15 -2.84 0.88
C SER A 317 -3.04 -4.22 0.24
N GLN A 318 -4.10 -4.72 -0.42
CA GLN A 318 -4.10 -5.98 -1.16
C GLN A 318 -3.11 -5.96 -2.32
N ALA A 319 -3.12 -4.88 -3.13
CA ALA A 319 -2.18 -4.71 -4.24
C ALA A 319 -0.72 -4.64 -3.76
N ALA A 320 -0.45 -3.89 -2.69
CA ALA A 320 0.90 -3.78 -2.14
C ALA A 320 1.36 -5.10 -1.51
N TYR A 321 0.47 -5.82 -0.82
CA TYR A 321 0.81 -7.11 -0.23
C TYR A 321 1.11 -8.17 -1.29
N SER A 322 0.35 -8.24 -2.39
CA SER A 322 0.61 -9.23 -3.45
C SER A 322 1.99 -9.06 -4.09
N LEU A 323 2.54 -7.84 -4.10
CA LEU A 323 3.92 -7.59 -4.50
C LEU A 323 4.93 -8.24 -3.55
N ILE A 324 4.76 -8.08 -2.23
CA ILE A 324 5.68 -8.66 -1.23
C ILE A 324 5.51 -10.17 -1.10
N GLU A 325 4.32 -10.70 -1.34
CA GLU A 325 4.02 -12.14 -1.23
C GLU A 325 4.84 -13.00 -2.22
N GLN A 326 5.45 -12.39 -3.24
CA GLN A 326 6.39 -13.08 -4.13
C GLN A 326 7.81 -13.23 -3.55
N ASP A 327 8.09 -12.66 -2.37
CA ASP A 327 9.40 -12.66 -1.73
C ASP A 327 9.47 -13.58 -0.50
N ARG A 328 10.04 -14.77 -0.69
CA ARG A 328 10.20 -15.75 0.40
C ARG A 328 11.12 -15.25 1.51
N ASP A 329 12.14 -14.44 1.20
CA ASP A 329 13.06 -13.90 2.21
C ASP A 329 12.35 -12.95 3.19
N ILE A 330 11.21 -12.38 2.77
CA ILE A 330 10.40 -11.49 3.62
C ILE A 330 9.34 -12.29 4.37
N ILE A 331 8.66 -13.21 3.68
CA ILE A 331 7.54 -13.97 4.25
C ILE A 331 8.01 -14.95 5.32
N ASP A 332 9.19 -15.56 5.12
CA ASP A 332 9.76 -16.52 6.05
C ASP A 332 10.47 -15.84 7.25
N ASP A 333 10.48 -14.49 7.32
CA ASP A 333 11.03 -13.73 8.44
C ASP A 333 10.08 -13.80 9.65
N GLU A 334 10.57 -14.26 10.81
CA GLU A 334 9.78 -14.41 12.05
C GLU A 334 9.17 -13.11 12.57
N ASP A 335 9.71 -11.96 12.16
CA ASP A 335 9.23 -10.64 12.54
C ASP A 335 8.25 -10.05 11.51
N PHE A 336 7.99 -10.75 10.39
CA PHE A 336 7.02 -10.34 9.38
C PHE A 336 5.59 -10.50 9.89
N VAL A 337 4.77 -9.48 9.66
CA VAL A 337 3.36 -9.47 10.06
C VAL A 337 2.51 -9.42 8.80
N LYS A 338 1.66 -10.44 8.59
CA LYS A 338 0.68 -10.42 7.51
C LYS A 338 -0.39 -9.35 7.80
N PRO A 339 -0.70 -8.46 6.85
CA PRO A 339 -1.76 -7.46 7.04
C PRO A 339 -3.14 -8.10 7.16
N SER A 340 -3.92 -7.68 8.16
CA SER A 340 -5.36 -8.01 8.24
C SER A 340 -6.16 -7.09 7.31
N LEU A 341 -7.19 -7.62 6.65
CA LEU A 341 -8.07 -6.83 5.76
C LEU A 341 -8.97 -5.89 6.58
N LEU A 342 -9.23 -4.69 6.05
CA LEU A 342 -9.99 -3.64 6.73
C LEU A 342 -11.36 -3.39 6.10
N ASP A 343 -12.16 -2.61 6.82
CA ASP A 343 -13.41 -2.02 6.34
C ASP A 343 -13.21 -0.70 5.56
N LYS A 344 -12.00 -0.09 5.57
CA LYS A 344 -11.74 1.13 4.79
C LYS A 344 -11.64 0.78 3.30
N GLN A 345 -12.77 0.82 2.61
CA GLN A 345 -12.86 0.59 1.18
C GLN A 345 -12.42 1.83 0.40
N GLY A 346 -11.86 1.60 -0.78
CA GLY A 346 -11.56 2.62 -1.76
C GLY A 346 -11.37 1.98 -3.13
N MET A 347 -10.64 2.66 -4.00
CA MET A 347 -10.38 2.15 -5.35
C MET A 347 -9.10 1.32 -5.40
N TYR A 348 -9.09 0.32 -6.28
CA TYR A 348 -7.85 -0.37 -6.65
C TYR A 348 -6.85 0.60 -7.28
N PRO A 349 -5.55 0.43 -7.01
CA PRO A 349 -4.53 1.22 -7.66
C PRO A 349 -4.66 1.19 -9.18
N ILE A 350 -4.36 2.32 -9.80
CA ILE A 350 -4.41 2.47 -11.24
C ILE A 350 -3.01 2.32 -11.80
N TYR A 351 -2.85 1.47 -12.80
CA TYR A 351 -1.61 1.34 -13.55
C TYR A 351 -1.81 1.78 -15.00
N SER A 352 -0.90 2.63 -15.50
CA SER A 352 -0.91 3.09 -16.89
C SER A 352 0.50 3.15 -17.48
N GLY A 353 0.66 2.59 -18.68
CA GLY A 353 1.89 2.59 -19.45
C GLY A 353 1.89 3.66 -20.56
N PHE A 354 3.04 4.32 -20.77
CA PHE A 354 3.22 5.39 -21.76
C PHE A 354 4.47 5.16 -22.62
N SER A 355 4.54 5.79 -23.78
CA SER A 355 5.73 5.65 -24.65
C SER A 355 6.87 6.59 -24.23
N SER A 356 6.52 7.75 -23.65
CA SER A 356 7.49 8.78 -23.25
C SER A 356 7.13 9.43 -21.91
N LEU A 357 8.13 10.03 -21.26
CA LEU A 357 7.93 10.83 -20.06
C LEU A 357 6.98 12.01 -20.29
N GLY A 358 6.98 12.60 -21.49
CA GLY A 358 6.08 13.71 -21.83
C GLY A 358 4.61 13.30 -21.81
N GLU A 359 4.28 12.15 -22.40
CA GLU A 359 2.92 11.57 -22.37
C GLU A 359 2.49 11.23 -20.94
N GLU A 360 3.39 10.61 -20.17
CA GLU A 360 3.16 10.29 -18.76
C GLU A 360 2.84 11.54 -17.93
N MET A 361 3.61 12.61 -18.08
CA MET A 361 3.38 13.87 -17.36
C MET A 361 2.08 14.57 -17.82
N GLN A 362 1.73 14.48 -19.10
CA GLN A 362 0.45 15.00 -19.59
C GLN A 362 -0.75 14.24 -19.00
N TYR A 363 -0.65 12.92 -18.85
CA TYR A 363 -1.65 12.11 -18.17
C TYR A 363 -1.78 12.52 -16.69
N ILE A 364 -0.66 12.59 -15.97
CA ILE A 364 -0.66 12.98 -14.55
C ILE A 364 -1.26 14.39 -14.37
N PHE A 365 -0.95 15.34 -15.26
CA PHE A 365 -1.56 16.67 -15.22
C PHE A 365 -3.09 16.64 -15.35
N LYS A 366 -3.61 15.84 -16.30
CA LYS A 366 -5.05 15.67 -16.49
C LYS A 366 -5.70 15.03 -15.26
N GLU A 367 -5.05 14.02 -14.69
CA GLU A 367 -5.55 13.31 -13.51
C GLU A 367 -5.54 14.20 -12.27
N ILE A 368 -4.48 14.98 -12.04
CA ILE A 368 -4.42 15.99 -10.97
C ILE A 368 -5.58 16.98 -11.08
N LYS A 369 -5.91 17.44 -12.30
CA LYS A 369 -7.08 18.31 -12.52
C LYS A 369 -8.40 17.62 -12.21
N SER A 370 -8.55 16.35 -12.58
CA SER A 370 -9.73 15.54 -12.25
C SER A 370 -9.88 15.40 -10.73
N LEU A 371 -8.79 15.09 -10.03
CA LEU A 371 -8.77 14.99 -8.57
C LEU A 371 -9.10 16.33 -7.90
N CYS A 372 -8.57 17.45 -8.41
CA CYS A 372 -8.96 18.76 -7.90
C CYS A 372 -10.47 19.05 -8.09
N ALA A 373 -11.08 18.54 -9.18
CA ALA A 373 -12.53 18.62 -9.37
C ALA A 373 -13.31 17.70 -8.42
N GLU A 374 -12.70 16.61 -7.94
CA GLU A 374 -13.21 15.72 -6.88
C GLU A 374 -12.95 16.24 -5.45
N ASN A 375 -12.60 17.52 -5.27
CA ASN A 375 -12.29 18.18 -3.99
C ASN A 375 -10.98 17.76 -3.30
N TYR A 376 -9.99 17.23 -4.03
CA TYR A 376 -8.63 17.08 -3.50
C TYR A 376 -7.84 18.39 -3.61
N ASN A 377 -7.05 18.73 -2.59
CA ASN A 377 -6.14 19.88 -2.63
C ASN A 377 -4.78 19.48 -3.19
N TYR A 378 -3.97 20.44 -3.67
CA TYR A 378 -2.62 20.13 -4.16
C TYR A 378 -1.72 19.54 -3.06
N ASN A 379 -1.89 19.98 -1.81
CA ASN A 379 -1.14 19.43 -0.67
C ASN A 379 -1.53 18.00 -0.27
N ASP A 380 -2.65 17.49 -0.77
CA ASP A 380 -3.09 16.11 -0.60
C ASP A 380 -2.38 15.15 -1.58
N ILE A 381 -1.72 15.71 -2.62
CA ILE A 381 -1.10 14.98 -3.72
C ILE A 381 0.42 14.93 -3.57
N THR A 382 1.00 13.77 -3.83
CA THR A 382 2.45 13.56 -3.79
C THR A 382 2.91 12.70 -4.95
N ILE A 383 4.00 13.14 -5.59
CA ILE A 383 4.66 12.44 -6.68
C ILE A 383 5.97 11.86 -6.16
N ILE A 384 6.14 10.55 -6.36
CA ILE A 384 7.33 9.81 -5.97
C ILE A 384 8.03 9.18 -7.17
N ALA A 385 9.36 9.22 -7.16
CA ALA A 385 10.20 8.57 -8.15
C ALA A 385 11.47 7.99 -7.52
N ARG A 386 12.13 7.08 -8.22
CA ARG A 386 13.32 6.39 -7.72
C ARG A 386 14.53 7.31 -7.53
N THR A 387 14.71 8.28 -8.41
CA THR A 387 15.87 9.18 -8.44
C THR A 387 15.44 10.65 -8.46
N LYS A 388 16.32 11.52 -7.93
CA LYS A 388 16.06 12.95 -7.89
C LYS A 388 16.02 13.59 -9.28
N ASN A 389 16.78 13.06 -10.24
CA ASN A 389 16.78 13.58 -11.61
C ASN A 389 15.41 13.44 -12.28
N ILE A 390 14.77 12.28 -12.12
CA ILE A 390 13.41 12.05 -12.62
C ILE A 390 12.42 13.04 -11.99
N LEU A 391 12.54 13.32 -10.69
CA LEU A 391 11.68 14.30 -10.01
C LEU A 391 11.87 15.71 -10.55
N LEU A 392 13.11 16.13 -10.81
CA LEU A 392 13.40 17.46 -11.35
C LEU A 392 12.83 17.65 -12.76
N GLU A 393 12.92 16.61 -13.60
CA GLU A 393 12.33 16.61 -14.94
C GLU A 393 10.80 16.66 -14.87
N ALA A 394 10.18 15.82 -14.04
CA ALA A 394 8.73 15.80 -13.83
C ALA A 394 8.20 17.13 -13.25
N GLU A 395 8.92 17.71 -12.29
CA GLU A 395 8.59 19.00 -11.67
C GLU A 395 8.62 20.13 -12.71
N ALA A 396 9.62 20.15 -13.60
CA ALA A 396 9.70 21.13 -14.68
C ALA A 396 8.49 21.05 -15.61
N CYS A 397 8.09 19.83 -16.03
CA CYS A 397 6.92 19.62 -16.88
C CYS A 397 5.63 20.13 -16.24
N LEU A 398 5.42 19.89 -14.94
CA LEU A 398 4.21 20.32 -14.23
C LEU A 398 4.20 21.84 -13.94
N LYS A 399 5.36 22.44 -13.68
CA LYS A 399 5.50 23.91 -13.56
C LYS A 399 5.11 24.63 -14.85
N THR A 400 5.51 24.11 -16.02
CA THR A 400 5.10 24.67 -17.32
C THR A 400 3.57 24.66 -17.51
N ASN A 401 2.86 23.75 -16.84
CA ASN A 401 1.40 23.65 -16.89
C ASN A 401 0.70 24.39 -15.73
N ASN A 402 1.38 25.31 -15.04
CA ASN A 402 0.86 26.11 -13.92
C ASN A 402 0.37 25.30 -12.70
N VAL A 403 0.94 24.12 -12.45
CA VAL A 403 0.68 23.37 -11.21
C VAL A 403 1.65 23.86 -10.11
N PRO A 404 1.18 24.26 -8.92
CA PRO A 404 2.05 24.56 -7.79
C PRO A 404 2.79 23.31 -7.32
N THR A 405 4.12 23.34 -7.27
CA THR A 405 4.94 22.19 -6.90
C THR A 405 5.99 22.55 -5.85
N HIS A 406 6.27 21.59 -4.96
CA HIS A 406 7.29 21.72 -3.92
C HIS A 406 8.16 20.45 -3.85
N LEU A 407 9.44 20.59 -4.19
CA LEU A 407 10.42 19.52 -4.07
C LEU A 407 10.98 19.43 -2.65
N ILE A 408 10.68 18.33 -1.97
CA ILE A 408 11.21 18.04 -0.63
C ILE A 408 12.66 17.58 -0.79
N ALA A 409 13.59 18.47 -0.48
CA ALA A 409 15.01 18.18 -0.40
C ALA A 409 15.41 17.85 1.04
N ASN A 410 16.34 16.90 1.20
CA ASN A 410 16.97 16.61 2.49
C ASN A 410 17.52 17.93 3.08
N ASN A 411 16.98 18.36 4.23
CA ASN A 411 17.37 19.53 5.04
C ASN A 411 16.57 20.84 4.90
N LYS A 412 15.46 20.91 4.16
CA LYS A 412 14.54 22.06 4.25
C LYS A 412 13.33 21.75 5.14
N GLU A 413 12.90 22.73 5.93
CA GLU A 413 11.68 22.60 6.72
C GLU A 413 10.48 22.42 5.80
N ILE A 414 9.63 21.43 6.10
CA ILE A 414 8.40 21.19 5.35
C ILE A 414 7.30 22.06 5.95
N ASP A 415 6.77 23.00 5.17
CA ASP A 415 5.50 23.62 5.48
C ASP A 415 4.37 22.70 5.01
N PHE A 416 3.76 21.97 5.94
CA PHE A 416 2.64 21.09 5.65
C PHE A 416 1.37 21.84 5.22
N LYS A 417 1.31 23.17 5.43
CA LYS A 417 0.16 24.01 5.07
C LYS A 417 0.23 24.57 3.65
N GLU A 418 1.39 24.52 3.00
CA GLU A 418 1.55 25.00 1.63
C GLU A 418 0.69 24.16 0.65
N ASN A 419 -0.18 24.82 -0.12
CA ASN A 419 -1.07 24.16 -1.09
C ASN A 419 -0.34 23.86 -2.41
N ALA A 420 0.59 22.92 -2.38
CA ALA A 420 1.40 22.52 -3.53
C ALA A 420 1.61 21.00 -3.61
N VAL A 421 1.74 20.48 -4.84
CA VAL A 421 2.04 19.06 -5.09
C VAL A 421 3.46 18.75 -4.64
N ARG A 422 3.61 17.76 -3.76
CA ARG A 422 4.90 17.41 -3.16
C ARG A 422 5.68 16.43 -4.02
N PHE A 423 6.96 16.69 -4.24
CA PHE A 423 7.87 15.79 -4.97
C PHE A 423 8.91 15.25 -4.00
N GLN A 424 9.07 13.93 -3.97
CA GLN A 424 10.05 13.28 -3.12
C GLN A 424 10.50 11.93 -3.66
N THR A 425 11.68 11.46 -3.25
CA THR A 425 12.12 10.13 -3.66
C THR A 425 11.34 9.06 -2.89
N ILE A 426 11.27 7.84 -3.44
CA ILE A 426 10.63 6.70 -2.74
C ILE A 426 11.34 6.39 -1.39
N HIS A 427 12.61 6.75 -1.23
CA HIS A 427 13.30 6.64 0.05
C HIS A 427 12.84 7.71 1.05
N SER A 428 12.61 8.93 0.56
CA SER A 428 12.28 10.10 1.38
C SER A 428 10.83 10.12 1.86
N ILE A 429 9.91 9.43 1.15
CA ILE A 429 8.50 9.34 1.58
C ILE A 429 8.33 8.48 2.85
N LYS A 430 9.34 7.70 3.25
CA LYS A 430 9.26 6.90 4.48
C LYS A 430 9.00 7.81 5.69
N GLY A 431 7.93 7.49 6.42
CA GLY A 431 7.40 8.25 7.55
C GLY A 431 6.30 9.25 7.19
N LEU A 432 6.18 9.66 5.92
CA LEU A 432 5.15 10.59 5.46
C LEU A 432 3.96 9.83 4.86
N GLU A 433 2.83 10.51 4.68
CA GLU A 433 1.62 9.96 4.07
C GLU A 433 0.87 11.06 3.30
N SER A 434 0.15 10.65 2.27
CA SER A 434 -0.63 11.55 1.40
C SER A 434 -1.95 10.89 1.00
N LYS A 435 -2.98 11.68 0.70
CA LYS A 435 -4.25 11.12 0.18
C LYS A 435 -4.04 10.45 -1.17
N VAL A 436 -3.33 11.16 -2.05
CA VAL A 436 -3.01 10.67 -3.39
C VAL A 436 -1.50 10.54 -3.56
N VAL A 437 -1.06 9.38 -4.04
CA VAL A 437 0.34 9.14 -4.42
C VAL A 437 0.43 8.73 -5.89
N PHE A 438 1.31 9.39 -6.64
CA PHE A 438 1.73 9.01 -7.98
C PHE A 438 3.14 8.43 -7.93
N ALA A 439 3.29 7.14 -8.19
CA ALA A 439 4.58 6.47 -8.37
C ALA A 439 4.95 6.46 -9.85
N ILE A 440 5.88 7.31 -10.25
CA ILE A 440 6.19 7.58 -11.67
C ILE A 440 7.44 6.86 -12.16
N CYS A 441 7.54 6.68 -13.47
CA CYS A 441 8.67 6.05 -14.15
C CYS A 441 9.01 4.65 -13.61
N ILE A 442 8.00 3.84 -13.26
CA ILE A 442 8.16 2.47 -12.75
C ILE A 442 8.40 1.50 -13.92
N ASN A 443 9.55 1.66 -14.57
CA ASN A 443 9.97 0.88 -15.74
C ASN A 443 11.19 0.00 -15.43
N ASN A 444 11.50 -0.96 -16.30
CA ASN A 444 12.54 -1.97 -16.09
C ASN A 444 13.99 -1.42 -16.01
N LYS A 445 14.21 -0.14 -16.36
CA LYS A 445 15.51 0.54 -16.24
C LYS A 445 15.66 1.27 -14.91
N VAL A 446 14.53 1.63 -14.29
CA VAL A 446 14.50 2.48 -13.08
C VAL A 446 14.24 1.63 -11.84
N ILE A 447 13.27 0.70 -11.87
CA ILE A 447 12.96 -0.21 -10.77
C ILE A 447 12.67 -1.63 -11.33
N PRO A 448 13.31 -2.70 -10.80
CA PRO A 448 14.50 -2.63 -9.96
C PRO A 448 15.67 -2.08 -10.78
N MET A 449 16.49 -1.24 -10.18
CA MET A 449 17.71 -0.76 -10.83
C MET A 449 18.61 -1.97 -11.13
N LYS A 450 18.94 -2.24 -12.41
CA LYS A 450 19.67 -3.46 -12.82
C LYS A 450 20.95 -3.65 -12.01
N ALA A 451 21.18 -4.86 -11.48
CA ALA A 451 22.44 -5.24 -10.88
C ALA A 451 23.53 -5.44 -11.96
N CYS A 452 24.75 -4.96 -11.75
CA CYS A 452 25.90 -5.09 -12.66
C CYS A 452 26.69 -6.40 -12.48
N ALA A 453 26.26 -7.37 -11.67
CA ALA A 453 26.95 -8.66 -11.50
C ALA A 453 26.01 -9.86 -11.26
N MET A 454 26.38 -11.03 -11.81
CA MET A 454 25.54 -12.21 -12.05
C MET A 454 25.23 -13.14 -10.86
N ASP A 455 25.63 -12.88 -9.61
CA ASP A 455 25.43 -13.85 -8.51
C ASP A 455 24.80 -13.25 -7.25
N ASP A 456 23.48 -13.01 -7.32
CA ASP A 456 22.43 -12.83 -6.27
C ASP A 456 21.46 -11.69 -6.67
N GLU A 457 20.90 -11.78 -7.89
CA GLU A 457 19.84 -10.88 -8.38
C GLU A 457 18.66 -10.80 -7.39
N GLN A 458 18.36 -11.91 -6.73
CA GLN A 458 17.23 -12.07 -5.82
C GLN A 458 17.30 -11.17 -4.57
N ALA A 459 18.48 -10.99 -3.96
CA ALA A 459 18.62 -10.17 -2.74
C ALA A 459 18.47 -8.66 -3.04
N HIS A 460 19.01 -8.22 -4.17
CA HIS A 460 18.86 -6.83 -4.63
C HIS A 460 17.43 -6.54 -5.06
N GLU A 461 16.82 -7.49 -5.77
CA GLU A 461 15.41 -7.45 -6.11
C GLU A 461 14.52 -7.35 -4.88
N SER A 462 14.78 -8.16 -3.84
CA SER A 462 14.06 -8.11 -2.56
C SER A 462 14.08 -6.69 -1.95
N LYS A 463 15.24 -6.03 -1.96
CA LYS A 463 15.38 -4.66 -1.46
C LYS A 463 14.57 -3.65 -2.27
N GLU A 464 14.66 -3.69 -3.60
CA GLU A 464 13.90 -2.77 -4.46
C GLU A 464 12.38 -3.07 -4.40
N ARG A 465 11.98 -4.33 -4.16
CA ARG A 465 10.59 -4.72 -3.92
C ARG A 465 10.06 -4.13 -2.61
N LYS A 466 10.82 -4.19 -1.51
CA LYS A 466 10.51 -3.48 -0.25
C LYS A 466 10.36 -1.98 -0.46
N LEU A 467 11.25 -1.39 -1.25
CA LEU A 467 11.19 0.04 -1.56
C LEU A 467 9.88 0.40 -2.28
N MET A 468 9.48 -0.38 -3.29
CA MET A 468 8.22 -0.17 -4.01
C MET A 468 7.01 -0.36 -3.07
N TYR A 469 7.00 -1.40 -2.24
CA TYR A 469 5.95 -1.61 -1.22
C TYR A 469 5.82 -0.42 -0.26
N VAL A 470 6.95 0.11 0.22
CA VAL A 470 6.98 1.30 1.07
C VAL A 470 6.41 2.50 0.33
N GLY A 471 6.62 2.65 -0.98
CA GLY A 471 6.00 3.72 -1.77
C GLY A 471 4.48 3.57 -1.90
N MET A 472 4.00 2.36 -2.20
CA MET A 472 2.57 2.06 -2.38
C MET A 472 1.76 2.30 -1.10
N THR A 473 2.28 1.88 0.05
CA THR A 473 1.61 1.98 1.37
C THR A 473 1.59 3.39 1.98
N ARG A 474 1.99 4.41 1.22
CA ARG A 474 1.98 5.83 1.62
C ARG A 474 0.75 6.55 1.14
N ALA A 475 0.06 5.98 0.16
CA ALA A 475 -1.27 6.39 -0.24
C ALA A 475 -2.29 6.00 0.84
N THR A 476 -3.10 6.97 1.25
CA THR A 476 -4.22 6.73 2.19
C THR A 476 -5.55 6.54 1.47
N ASP A 477 -5.67 6.98 0.22
CA ASP A 477 -6.93 6.99 -0.55
C ASP A 477 -6.75 6.53 -2.01
N ARG A 478 -5.93 7.23 -2.81
CA ARG A 478 -5.67 6.89 -4.22
C ARG A 478 -4.19 6.61 -4.49
N LEU A 479 -3.92 5.56 -5.26
CA LEU A 479 -2.58 5.20 -5.73
C LEU A 479 -2.57 5.07 -7.25
N TYR A 480 -1.68 5.83 -7.88
CA TYR A 480 -1.41 5.76 -9.32
C TYR A 480 0.03 5.28 -9.53
N ILE A 481 0.20 4.29 -10.39
CA ILE A 481 1.49 3.74 -10.77
C ILE A 481 1.64 3.94 -12.28
N THR A 482 2.67 4.66 -12.70
CA THR A 482 2.90 4.96 -14.11
C THR A 482 4.27 4.50 -14.55
N SER A 483 4.36 4.05 -15.79
CA SER A 483 5.63 3.65 -16.40
C SER A 483 5.73 4.22 -17.80
N ASN A 484 6.93 4.60 -18.21
CA ASN A 484 7.25 4.91 -19.59
C ASN A 484 8.18 3.84 -20.20
N GLY A 485 7.96 3.49 -21.47
CA GLY A 485 8.66 2.40 -22.13
C GLY A 485 8.27 1.03 -21.57
N GLU A 486 9.26 0.16 -21.34
CA GLU A 486 9.02 -1.20 -20.88
C GLU A 486 8.75 -1.25 -19.35
N PRO A 487 7.59 -1.74 -18.90
CA PRO A 487 7.22 -1.72 -17.48
C PRO A 487 8.18 -2.49 -16.58
N SER A 488 8.23 -2.11 -15.31
CA SER A 488 8.96 -2.87 -14.30
C SER A 488 8.41 -4.29 -14.16
N LYS A 489 9.28 -5.26 -13.88
CA LYS A 489 8.84 -6.61 -13.51
C LYS A 489 7.92 -6.64 -12.29
N PHE A 490 8.08 -5.68 -11.38
CA PHE A 490 7.23 -5.56 -10.19
C PHE A 490 5.78 -5.22 -10.51
N ILE A 491 5.48 -4.66 -11.69
CA ILE A 491 4.10 -4.48 -12.13
C ILE A 491 3.44 -5.84 -12.40
N TRP A 492 4.22 -6.80 -12.92
CA TRP A 492 3.75 -8.15 -13.19
C TRP A 492 3.69 -9.04 -11.94
N ASP A 493 4.49 -8.73 -10.92
CA ASP A 493 4.45 -9.42 -9.62
C ASP A 493 3.21 -9.05 -8.80
N ILE A 494 2.65 -7.85 -9.00
CA ILE A 494 1.37 -7.44 -8.39
C ILE A 494 0.26 -8.25 -9.03
N ASN A 495 -0.62 -8.84 -8.20
CA ASN A 495 -1.80 -9.53 -8.72
C ASN A 495 -2.63 -8.57 -9.62
N PRO A 496 -2.81 -8.88 -10.91
CA PRO A 496 -3.53 -8.00 -11.86
C PRO A 496 -4.98 -7.73 -11.47
N ASP A 497 -5.61 -8.61 -10.69
CA ASP A 497 -6.96 -8.39 -10.18
C ASP A 497 -7.06 -7.20 -9.21
N TYR A 498 -5.92 -6.79 -8.65
CA TYR A 498 -5.80 -5.63 -7.75
C TYR A 498 -5.29 -4.37 -8.46
N LEU A 499 -5.20 -4.36 -9.79
CA LEU A 499 -4.83 -3.20 -10.59
C LEU A 499 -5.91 -2.86 -11.62
N LYS A 500 -6.27 -1.58 -11.71
CA LYS A 500 -7.19 -1.05 -12.73
C LYS A 500 -6.43 -0.29 -13.82
N MET A 501 -6.94 -0.30 -15.04
CA MET A 501 -6.37 0.50 -16.14
C MET A 501 -6.73 1.99 -16.03
N ASN A 502 -7.92 2.29 -15.50
CA ASN A 502 -8.45 3.64 -15.36
C ASN A 502 -9.35 3.72 -14.11
N SER A 503 -9.46 4.90 -13.51
CA SER A 503 -10.36 5.17 -12.39
C SER A 503 -11.83 4.94 -12.78
N LYS A 504 -12.18 5.22 -14.03
CA LYS A 504 -13.58 5.28 -14.46
C LYS A 504 -14.10 4.05 -15.20
N CYS A 505 -13.29 3.00 -15.33
CA CYS A 505 -13.75 1.75 -15.93
C CYS A 505 -13.53 0.54 -15.00
N ASN A 506 -14.18 -0.57 -15.34
CA ASN A 506 -14.03 -1.85 -14.64
C ASN A 506 -12.97 -2.78 -15.26
N PHE A 507 -12.29 -2.36 -16.34
CA PHE A 507 -11.16 -3.10 -16.89
C PHE A 507 -9.98 -3.14 -15.91
N LYS A 508 -9.59 -4.36 -15.54
CA LYS A 508 -8.37 -4.66 -14.78
C LYS A 508 -7.14 -4.59 -15.68
N CYS A 509 -5.94 -4.51 -15.14
CA CYS A 509 -4.74 -4.49 -15.98
C CYS A 509 -4.51 -5.82 -16.73
N PHE A 510 -3.76 -5.73 -17.83
CA PHE A 510 -3.38 -6.89 -18.64
C PHE A 510 -2.71 -7.98 -17.78
N ARG A 511 -3.13 -9.22 -17.99
CA ARG A 511 -2.48 -10.42 -17.45
C ARG A 511 -2.27 -11.43 -18.55
N ASN A 512 -1.14 -12.13 -18.50
CA ASN A 512 -0.91 -13.24 -19.41
C ASN A 512 -1.76 -14.43 -18.99
N ILE A 513 -2.66 -14.89 -19.86
CA ILE A 513 -3.47 -16.09 -19.65
C ILE A 513 -2.69 -17.28 -20.23
N SER A 514 -2.71 -18.43 -19.55
CA SER A 514 -2.10 -19.65 -20.09
C SER A 514 -2.84 -20.08 -21.36
N VAL A 515 -2.12 -20.62 -22.34
CA VAL A 515 -2.73 -21.18 -23.56
C VAL A 515 -3.73 -22.30 -23.23
N GLU A 516 -3.55 -22.97 -22.09
CA GLU A 516 -4.49 -23.96 -21.57
C GLU A 516 -5.86 -23.38 -21.18
N ASP A 517 -5.90 -22.09 -20.85
CA ASP A 517 -7.11 -21.39 -20.41
C ASP A 517 -7.70 -20.48 -21.52
N TYR A 518 -7.13 -20.53 -22.74
CA TYR A 518 -7.64 -19.75 -23.86
C TYR A 518 -9.08 -20.14 -24.21
N MET A 519 -9.89 -19.12 -24.45
CA MET A 519 -11.26 -19.24 -24.95
C MET A 519 -11.23 -19.27 -26.49
N PHE A 520 -12.19 -19.96 -27.11
CA PHE A 520 -12.28 -20.11 -28.57
C PHE A 520 -11.07 -20.78 -29.26
N LYS A 521 -10.37 -21.71 -28.60
CA LYS A 521 -9.15 -22.36 -29.13
C LYS A 521 -9.27 -22.85 -30.58
N ASP A 522 -10.41 -23.42 -30.95
CA ASP A 522 -10.66 -23.96 -32.30
C ASP A 522 -10.75 -22.89 -33.39
N LYS A 523 -10.87 -21.60 -33.02
CA LYS A 523 -11.00 -20.45 -33.92
C LYS A 523 -9.75 -19.56 -33.96
N ILE A 524 -8.70 -19.91 -33.21
CA ILE A 524 -7.46 -19.12 -33.14
C ILE A 524 -6.47 -19.62 -34.20
N ASN A 525 -6.02 -18.72 -35.08
CA ASN A 525 -5.02 -19.05 -36.10
C ASN A 525 -3.61 -19.26 -35.50
N ASP A 526 -3.16 -18.33 -34.64
CA ASP A 526 -1.87 -18.40 -33.96
C ASP A 526 -2.02 -18.10 -32.46
N MET A 527 -1.99 -19.17 -31.65
CA MET A 527 -2.14 -19.09 -30.19
C MET A 527 -0.96 -18.40 -29.49
N TYR A 528 0.19 -18.27 -30.15
CA TYR A 528 1.40 -17.71 -29.55
C TYR A 528 1.65 -16.25 -29.93
N SER A 529 0.81 -15.68 -30.80
CA SER A 529 0.96 -14.30 -31.24
C SER A 529 0.78 -13.31 -30.07
N ALA A 530 1.52 -12.20 -30.12
CA ALA A 530 1.48 -11.19 -29.06
C ALA A 530 0.13 -10.45 -28.99
N GLU A 531 -0.60 -10.39 -30.10
CA GLU A 531 -1.93 -9.81 -30.20
C GLU A 531 -2.99 -10.75 -29.63
N GLU A 532 -2.84 -12.07 -29.85
CA GLU A 532 -3.75 -13.07 -29.26
C GLU A 532 -3.77 -12.99 -27.75
N LYS A 533 -2.61 -12.77 -27.12
CA LYS A 533 -2.53 -12.60 -25.66
C LYS A 533 -3.43 -11.46 -25.17
N VAL A 534 -3.41 -10.32 -25.86
CA VAL A 534 -4.26 -9.16 -25.55
C VAL A 534 -5.73 -9.50 -25.80
N ARG A 535 -6.04 -10.17 -26.92
CA ARG A 535 -7.38 -10.62 -27.26
C ARG A 535 -7.98 -11.52 -26.19
N GLN A 536 -7.25 -12.55 -25.76
CA GLN A 536 -7.69 -13.49 -24.73
C GLN A 536 -7.89 -12.83 -23.37
N TRP A 537 -6.98 -11.93 -22.98
CA TRP A 537 -7.16 -11.13 -21.77
C TRP A 537 -8.46 -10.29 -21.84
N LEU A 538 -8.73 -9.65 -22.97
CA LEU A 538 -9.91 -8.81 -23.13
C LEU A 538 -11.21 -9.61 -23.15
N VAL A 539 -11.24 -10.77 -23.81
CA VAL A 539 -12.38 -11.70 -23.73
C VAL A 539 -12.64 -12.07 -22.26
N ALA A 540 -11.60 -12.41 -21.51
CA ALA A 540 -11.75 -12.72 -20.08
C ALA A 540 -12.26 -11.52 -19.26
N GLN A 541 -11.93 -10.27 -19.62
CA GLN A 541 -12.51 -9.09 -18.97
C GLN A 541 -13.99 -8.92 -19.31
N LEU A 542 -14.38 -9.07 -20.58
CA LEU A 542 -15.78 -8.96 -20.99
C LEU A 542 -16.65 -10.01 -20.27
N VAL A 543 -16.14 -11.23 -20.11
CA VAL A 543 -16.83 -12.30 -19.38
C VAL A 543 -16.86 -12.02 -17.87
N ASN A 544 -15.70 -11.82 -17.23
CA ASN A 544 -15.62 -11.82 -15.76
C ASN A 544 -15.94 -10.47 -15.11
N SER A 545 -15.63 -9.36 -15.79
CA SER A 545 -15.82 -8.00 -15.25
C SER A 545 -17.12 -7.37 -15.73
N TYR A 546 -17.60 -7.73 -16.93
CA TYR A 546 -18.81 -7.18 -17.54
C TYR A 546 -19.92 -8.20 -17.76
N ASN A 547 -19.72 -9.48 -17.38
CA ASN A 547 -20.72 -10.55 -17.44
C ASN A 547 -21.25 -10.89 -18.84
N PHE A 548 -20.53 -10.57 -19.92
CA PHE A 548 -20.93 -10.97 -21.26
C PHE A 548 -20.72 -12.48 -21.46
N PRO A 549 -21.74 -13.24 -21.89
CA PRO A 549 -21.61 -14.67 -22.11
C PRO A 549 -20.73 -14.97 -23.33
N LEU A 550 -19.97 -16.07 -23.28
CA LEU A 550 -19.12 -16.46 -24.42
C LEU A 550 -19.92 -16.70 -25.70
N GLU A 551 -21.16 -17.17 -25.58
CA GLU A 551 -22.04 -17.46 -26.71
C GLU A 551 -22.48 -16.22 -27.49
N SER A 552 -22.37 -15.03 -26.88
CA SER A 552 -22.66 -13.77 -27.56
C SER A 552 -21.45 -13.22 -28.32
N MET A 553 -20.27 -13.83 -28.20
CA MET A 553 -19.04 -13.33 -28.82
C MET A 553 -18.66 -14.11 -30.08
N GLU A 554 -18.20 -13.38 -31.09
CA GLU A 554 -17.67 -13.92 -32.34
C GLU A 554 -16.29 -13.32 -32.62
N LEU A 555 -15.31 -14.17 -32.90
CA LEU A 555 -13.97 -13.74 -33.31
C LEU A 555 -13.90 -13.58 -34.83
N GLU A 556 -13.07 -12.64 -35.29
CA GLU A 556 -12.89 -12.34 -36.73
C GLU A 556 -14.22 -12.04 -37.43
N TYR A 557 -15.03 -11.18 -36.82
CA TYR A 557 -16.36 -10.85 -37.31
C TYR A 557 -16.28 -10.02 -38.59
N LYS A 558 -16.97 -10.47 -39.63
CA LYS A 558 -16.94 -9.85 -40.95
C LYS A 558 -17.78 -8.56 -40.96
N VAL A 559 -17.15 -7.45 -41.33
CA VAL A 559 -17.82 -6.15 -41.51
C VAL A 559 -17.67 -5.70 -42.96
N ASN A 560 -18.80 -5.39 -43.60
CA ASN A 560 -18.82 -4.91 -44.98
C ASN A 560 -18.74 -3.38 -45.00
N CYS A 561 -17.61 -2.84 -45.45
CA CYS A 561 -17.37 -1.40 -45.56
C CYS A 561 -17.40 -0.97 -47.03
N PHE A 562 -18.59 -0.64 -47.55
CA PHE A 562 -18.78 -0.29 -48.96
C PHE A 562 -18.20 -1.35 -49.92
N SER A 563 -17.10 -1.06 -50.61
CA SER A 563 -16.44 -1.90 -51.61
C SER A 563 -15.33 -2.81 -51.04
N SER A 564 -14.99 -2.69 -49.75
CA SER A 564 -14.00 -3.53 -49.09
C SER A 564 -14.60 -4.32 -47.93
N GLN A 565 -14.07 -5.52 -47.70
CA GLN A 565 -14.44 -6.38 -46.59
C GLN A 565 -13.37 -6.28 -45.50
N GLY A 566 -13.80 -5.98 -44.27
CA GLY A 566 -12.95 -5.95 -43.08
C GLY A 566 -13.32 -7.04 -42.08
N TYR A 567 -12.46 -7.21 -41.08
CA TYR A 567 -12.64 -8.15 -39.98
C TYR A 567 -12.41 -7.39 -38.67
N VAL A 568 -13.34 -7.52 -37.74
CA VAL A 568 -13.24 -7.03 -36.37
C VAL A 568 -12.77 -8.18 -35.50
N ASP A 569 -11.78 -7.94 -34.63
CA ASP A 569 -11.16 -9.00 -33.84
C ASP A 569 -12.15 -9.71 -32.92
N ILE A 570 -13.01 -8.95 -32.23
CA ILE A 570 -14.13 -9.49 -31.42
C ILE A 570 -15.40 -8.66 -31.68
N CYS A 571 -16.49 -9.35 -32.01
CA CYS A 571 -17.83 -8.80 -32.00
C CYS A 571 -18.61 -9.39 -30.82
N VAL A 572 -19.18 -8.54 -29.97
CA VAL A 572 -20.17 -8.94 -28.97
C VAL A 572 -21.55 -8.62 -29.53
N ASN A 573 -22.40 -9.63 -29.66
CA ASN A 573 -23.76 -9.53 -30.15
C ASN A 573 -24.76 -9.35 -29.00
N LYS A 574 -25.87 -8.68 -29.28
CA LYS A 574 -27.08 -8.69 -28.44
C LYS A 574 -28.24 -9.30 -29.21
N HIS A 575 -29.22 -9.85 -28.49
CA HIS A 575 -30.47 -10.31 -29.08
C HIS A 575 -31.47 -9.16 -29.20
N THR A 576 -32.12 -9.06 -30.35
CA THR A 576 -33.28 -8.20 -30.60
C THR A 576 -34.43 -9.04 -31.15
N SER A 577 -35.61 -8.43 -31.30
CA SER A 577 -36.78 -9.07 -31.90
C SER A 577 -36.53 -9.59 -33.33
N SER A 578 -35.54 -9.03 -34.02
CA SER A 578 -35.12 -9.44 -35.37
C SER A 578 -33.94 -10.42 -35.41
N GLY A 579 -33.44 -10.91 -34.25
CA GLY A 579 -32.33 -11.86 -34.17
C GLY A 579 -31.08 -11.29 -33.46
N ARG A 580 -29.92 -11.93 -33.66
CA ARG A 580 -28.64 -11.44 -33.11
C ARG A 580 -28.12 -10.27 -33.95
N VAL A 581 -27.78 -9.17 -33.30
CA VAL A 581 -27.17 -8.00 -33.95
C VAL A 581 -25.89 -7.59 -33.21
N PRO A 582 -24.89 -7.05 -33.92
CA PRO A 582 -23.69 -6.51 -33.31
C PRO A 582 -24.00 -5.42 -32.28
N TYR A 583 -23.33 -5.48 -31.13
CA TYR A 583 -23.48 -4.51 -30.06
C TYR A 583 -22.16 -3.83 -29.70
N ILE A 584 -21.07 -4.60 -29.59
CA ILE A 584 -19.74 -4.08 -29.31
C ILE A 584 -18.77 -4.58 -30.36
N PHE A 585 -18.03 -3.67 -30.99
CA PHE A 585 -16.86 -4.01 -31.78
C PHE A 585 -15.59 -3.77 -31.00
N VAL A 586 -14.63 -4.66 -31.19
CA VAL A 586 -13.39 -4.63 -30.43
C VAL A 586 -12.22 -4.86 -31.36
N GLU A 587 -11.22 -4.00 -31.24
CA GLU A 587 -9.95 -4.10 -31.94
C GLU A 587 -8.82 -4.27 -30.91
N CYS A 588 -8.05 -5.34 -31.06
CA CYS A 588 -6.87 -5.63 -30.28
C CYS A 588 -5.63 -5.21 -31.06
N LYS A 589 -4.61 -4.75 -30.35
CA LYS A 589 -3.29 -4.51 -30.91
C LYS A 589 -2.25 -5.24 -30.10
N LYS A 590 -1.08 -5.43 -30.71
CA LYS A 590 0.09 -6.00 -30.03
C LYS A 590 0.37 -5.23 -28.74
N LEU A 591 0.76 -5.97 -27.70
CA LEU A 591 1.05 -5.39 -26.39
C LEU A 591 1.94 -4.13 -26.50
N ALA A 592 1.46 -3.01 -25.96
CA ALA A 592 2.15 -1.71 -25.92
C ALA A 592 2.48 -1.08 -27.29
N SER A 593 1.81 -1.47 -28.39
CA SER A 593 2.03 -0.85 -29.70
C SER A 593 1.29 0.47 -29.91
N GLY A 594 0.44 0.88 -28.97
CA GLY A 594 -0.47 2.01 -29.11
C GLY A 594 -1.81 1.63 -29.76
N VAL A 595 -2.80 2.50 -29.56
CA VAL A 595 -4.21 2.25 -29.90
C VAL A 595 -4.77 3.15 -31.01
N GLU A 596 -4.00 4.15 -31.47
CA GLU A 596 -4.51 5.18 -32.39
C GLU A 596 -4.92 4.64 -33.77
N ASP A 597 -4.12 3.74 -34.35
CA ASP A 597 -4.45 3.16 -35.65
C ASP A 597 -5.66 2.22 -35.55
N GLY A 598 -5.74 1.43 -34.47
CA GLY A 598 -6.91 0.61 -34.17
C GLY A 598 -8.17 1.44 -33.92
N LEU A 599 -8.06 2.61 -33.28
CA LEU A 599 -9.18 3.52 -33.07
C LEU A 599 -9.74 4.05 -34.40
N ARG A 600 -8.87 4.38 -35.36
CA ARG A 600 -9.30 4.83 -36.70
C ARG A 600 -10.03 3.72 -37.45
N GLN A 601 -9.50 2.50 -37.41
CA GLN A 601 -10.10 1.32 -38.04
C GLN A 601 -11.46 1.00 -37.42
N LEU A 602 -11.54 0.99 -36.09
CA LEU A 602 -12.77 0.75 -35.34
C LEU A 602 -13.88 1.77 -35.66
N LYS A 603 -13.53 3.07 -35.76
CA LYS A 603 -14.47 4.12 -36.19
C LYS A 603 -15.02 3.86 -37.59
N SER A 604 -14.20 3.37 -38.52
CA SER A 604 -14.65 2.99 -39.86
C SER A 604 -15.64 1.83 -39.81
N TYR A 605 -15.38 0.82 -38.99
CA TYR A 605 -16.26 -0.35 -38.84
C TYR A 605 -17.61 0.01 -38.21
N MET A 606 -17.59 0.78 -37.12
CA MET A 606 -18.82 1.25 -36.47
C MET A 606 -19.67 2.15 -37.38
N SER A 607 -19.04 2.96 -38.25
CA SER A 607 -19.77 3.80 -39.21
C SER A 607 -20.56 2.99 -40.25
N CYS A 608 -20.16 1.72 -40.48
CA CYS A 608 -20.81 0.84 -41.45
C CYS A 608 -21.92 -0.02 -40.83
N ASP A 609 -21.97 -0.16 -39.52
CA ASP A 609 -22.99 -0.96 -38.81
C ASP A 609 -23.78 -0.11 -37.80
N LYS A 610 -25.05 0.15 -38.12
CA LYS A 610 -25.94 0.98 -37.29
C LYS A 610 -26.35 0.34 -35.97
N ASN A 611 -26.16 -0.97 -35.80
CA ASN A 611 -26.54 -1.68 -34.58
C ASN A 611 -25.44 -1.60 -33.50
N CYS A 612 -24.18 -1.45 -33.94
CA CYS A 612 -23.04 -1.38 -33.06
C CYS A 612 -23.12 -0.12 -32.19
N SER A 613 -23.21 -0.32 -30.88
CA SER A 613 -23.42 0.76 -29.91
C SER A 613 -22.12 1.23 -29.27
N TYR A 614 -21.13 0.34 -29.19
CA TYR A 614 -19.85 0.63 -28.53
C TYR A 614 -18.67 0.07 -29.31
N GLY A 615 -17.56 0.78 -29.24
CA GLY A 615 -16.27 0.35 -29.76
C GLY A 615 -15.23 0.33 -28.66
N ILE A 616 -14.42 -0.73 -28.60
CA ILE A 616 -13.26 -0.83 -27.71
C ILE A 616 -12.00 -1.03 -28.55
N VAL A 617 -10.95 -0.27 -28.27
CA VAL A 617 -9.61 -0.57 -28.77
C VAL A 617 -8.63 -0.64 -27.62
N THR A 618 -7.76 -1.66 -27.62
CA THR A 618 -6.74 -1.82 -26.60
C THR A 618 -5.48 -2.52 -27.11
N ASP A 619 -4.36 -2.14 -26.52
CA ASP A 619 -3.06 -2.79 -26.67
C ASP A 619 -2.60 -3.45 -25.35
N GLY A 620 -3.53 -3.67 -24.41
CA GLY A 620 -3.28 -4.21 -23.07
C GLY A 620 -2.79 -3.19 -22.03
N PHE A 621 -2.24 -2.04 -22.42
CA PHE A 621 -1.83 -0.97 -21.48
C PHE A 621 -2.68 0.28 -21.58
N SER A 622 -3.15 0.57 -22.79
CA SER A 622 -4.08 1.64 -23.08
C SER A 622 -5.41 1.03 -23.54
N ILE A 623 -6.49 1.67 -23.13
CA ILE A 623 -7.83 1.36 -23.60
C ILE A 623 -8.53 2.67 -23.99
N ARG A 624 -9.23 2.64 -25.13
CA ARG A 624 -10.12 3.71 -25.58
C ARG A 624 -11.46 3.10 -25.91
N ILE A 625 -12.50 3.72 -25.39
CA ILE A 625 -13.88 3.28 -25.58
C ILE A 625 -14.61 4.41 -26.29
N ILE A 626 -15.38 4.08 -27.32
CA ILE A 626 -16.21 5.02 -28.05
C ILE A 626 -17.66 4.55 -28.08
N ASN A 627 -18.58 5.52 -28.13
CA ASN A 627 -19.99 5.24 -28.34
C ASN A 627 -20.36 5.23 -29.84
N ASN A 628 -21.64 5.02 -30.14
CA ASN A 628 -22.24 5.06 -31.48
C ASN A 628 -22.10 6.43 -32.17
N GLU A 629 -21.95 7.53 -31.44
CA GLU A 629 -21.59 8.84 -32.01
C GLU A 629 -20.07 9.03 -32.21
N LEU A 630 -19.27 7.97 -32.01
CA LEU A 630 -17.81 7.96 -32.15
C LEU A 630 -17.08 8.88 -31.15
N GLN A 631 -17.75 9.25 -30.06
CA GLN A 631 -17.21 10.05 -28.97
C GLN A 631 -16.53 9.16 -27.94
N LEU A 632 -15.43 9.63 -27.35
CA LEU A 632 -14.72 8.90 -26.29
C LEU A 632 -15.57 8.91 -25.02
N ILE A 633 -15.79 7.72 -24.46
CA ILE A 633 -16.47 7.51 -23.18
C ILE A 633 -15.55 6.78 -22.21
N ASP A 634 -15.92 6.80 -20.94
CA ASP A 634 -15.09 6.26 -19.87
C ASP A 634 -15.23 4.73 -19.70
N ASP A 635 -16.43 4.17 -19.91
CA ASP A 635 -16.69 2.72 -19.78
C ASP A 635 -17.85 2.23 -20.67
N ILE A 636 -17.96 0.91 -20.84
CA ILE A 636 -19.12 0.24 -21.44
C ILE A 636 -20.14 -0.21 -20.38
N PRO A 637 -21.44 -0.34 -20.72
CA PRO A 637 -22.41 -0.96 -19.83
C PRO A 637 -22.13 -2.46 -19.66
N PRO A 638 -22.33 -3.02 -18.45
CA PRO A 638 -22.26 -4.47 -18.25
C PRO A 638 -23.42 -5.17 -18.95
N PHE A 639 -23.26 -6.46 -19.20
CA PHE A 639 -24.30 -7.30 -19.76
C PHE A 639 -25.53 -7.35 -18.84
N THR A 640 -26.70 -7.15 -19.45
CA THR A 640 -28.01 -7.23 -18.81
C THR A 640 -28.86 -8.29 -19.50
N ASN A 641 -29.80 -8.88 -18.77
CA ASN A 641 -30.65 -9.95 -19.29
C ASN A 641 -31.56 -9.50 -20.44
N ASP A 642 -31.85 -8.20 -20.54
CA ASP A 642 -32.57 -7.60 -21.66
C ASP A 642 -31.82 -7.75 -23.00
N MET A 643 -30.51 -8.05 -22.95
CA MET A 643 -29.70 -8.36 -24.12
C MET A 643 -29.86 -9.81 -24.59
N MET A 644 -30.64 -10.64 -23.89
CA MET A 644 -30.99 -12.03 -24.23
C MET A 644 -32.46 -12.15 -24.65
N GLN A 645 -32.77 -13.21 -25.40
CA GLN A 645 -34.17 -13.61 -25.62
C GLN A 645 -34.75 -14.21 -24.34
N ASN A 646 -35.91 -13.71 -23.88
CA ASN A 646 -36.78 -14.31 -22.85
C ASN A 646 -36.04 -15.07 -21.74
N SER A 647 -35.16 -14.40 -20.99
CA SER A 647 -34.51 -15.01 -19.83
C SER A 647 -35.24 -14.60 -18.56
N LEU A 648 -36.02 -15.53 -18.00
CA LEU A 648 -36.55 -15.41 -16.63
C LEU A 648 -35.35 -15.22 -15.69
N THR A 649 -35.24 -14.03 -15.10
CA THR A 649 -34.18 -13.74 -14.13
C THR A 649 -34.60 -14.35 -12.81
N SER A 650 -33.88 -15.38 -12.37
CA SER A 650 -34.19 -16.03 -11.09
C SER A 650 -33.30 -15.49 -9.96
N TYR A 651 -33.92 -15.15 -8.84
CA TYR A 651 -33.27 -14.75 -7.60
C TYR A 651 -33.67 -15.72 -6.50
N LYS A 652 -32.74 -15.99 -5.57
CA LYS A 652 -33.05 -16.67 -4.31
C LYS A 652 -33.14 -15.62 -3.22
N TYR A 653 -34.33 -15.40 -2.68
CA TYR A 653 -34.53 -14.60 -1.48
C TYR A 653 -34.37 -15.48 -0.23
N VAL A 654 -33.58 -15.04 0.73
CA VAL A 654 -33.36 -15.70 2.03
C VAL A 654 -33.91 -14.77 3.10
N ASP A 655 -34.95 -15.22 3.80
CA ASP A 655 -35.54 -14.54 4.94
C ASP A 655 -34.71 -14.84 6.19
N LEU A 656 -34.03 -13.82 6.72
CA LEU A 656 -33.15 -13.96 7.88
C LEU A 656 -33.94 -14.09 9.18
N LYS A 657 -35.17 -13.57 9.24
CA LYS A 657 -36.02 -13.57 10.44
C LYS A 657 -36.67 -14.93 10.65
N HIS A 658 -37.19 -15.55 9.59
CA HIS A 658 -37.91 -16.82 9.68
C HIS A 658 -37.09 -18.02 9.18
N LYS A 659 -35.86 -17.81 8.69
CA LYS A 659 -34.96 -18.84 8.13
C LYS A 659 -35.60 -19.64 6.99
N LYS A 660 -36.37 -18.96 6.14
CA LYS A 660 -36.98 -19.51 4.93
C LYS A 660 -36.25 -18.98 3.69
N HIS A 661 -36.44 -19.65 2.55
CA HIS A 661 -35.96 -19.13 1.28
C HIS A 661 -37.01 -19.33 0.19
N PHE A 662 -37.00 -18.43 -0.78
CA PHE A 662 -37.95 -18.36 -1.87
C PHE A 662 -37.19 -18.17 -3.18
N ILE A 663 -37.66 -18.78 -4.27
CA ILE A 663 -37.12 -18.51 -5.61
C ILE A 663 -38.08 -17.55 -6.29
N ILE A 664 -37.57 -16.38 -6.65
CA ILE A 664 -38.27 -15.34 -7.39
C ILE A 664 -37.84 -15.44 -8.84
N SER A 665 -38.77 -15.54 -9.78
CA SER A 665 -38.46 -15.42 -11.20
C SER A 665 -39.21 -14.23 -11.81
N THR A 666 -38.50 -13.38 -12.56
CA THR A 666 -39.09 -12.18 -13.21
C THR A 666 -38.69 -12.14 -14.68
N GLU A 667 -39.62 -11.79 -15.57
CA GLU A 667 -39.38 -11.71 -17.02
C GLU A 667 -38.71 -10.39 -17.43
N SER A 668 -38.87 -9.31 -16.66
CA SER A 668 -38.27 -8.00 -16.87
C SER A 668 -38.25 -7.15 -15.59
N MET A 669 -37.37 -6.13 -15.51
CA MET A 669 -37.41 -5.12 -14.42
C MET A 669 -38.60 -4.16 -14.53
N GLU A 670 -39.32 -4.17 -15.66
CA GLU A 670 -40.57 -3.46 -15.85
C GLU A 670 -41.74 -4.44 -15.83
N TYR A 671 -42.66 -4.27 -14.88
CA TYR A 671 -44.01 -4.83 -14.81
C TYR A 671 -44.24 -6.19 -15.48
N SER A 672 -43.93 -7.28 -14.79
CA SER A 672 -44.50 -8.60 -15.11
C SER A 672 -44.36 -9.54 -13.91
N SER A 673 -45.50 -10.10 -13.48
CA SER A 673 -45.68 -11.29 -12.63
C SER A 673 -44.42 -11.81 -11.91
N VAL A 674 -44.33 -11.59 -10.60
CA VAL A 674 -43.30 -12.22 -9.76
C VAL A 674 -43.77 -13.63 -9.40
N PHE A 675 -43.07 -14.64 -9.92
CA PHE A 675 -43.33 -16.03 -9.54
C PHE A 675 -42.51 -16.38 -8.31
N VAL A 676 -43.18 -16.80 -7.24
CA VAL A 676 -42.54 -17.26 -6.00
C VAL A 676 -42.73 -18.76 -5.87
N ASN A 677 -41.61 -19.50 -5.84
CA ASN A 677 -41.62 -20.91 -5.45
C ASN A 677 -41.36 -21.03 -3.93
N ASP A 678 -42.36 -21.51 -3.19
CA ASP A 678 -42.25 -21.89 -1.77
C ASP A 678 -42.39 -23.42 -1.65
N GLY A 679 -41.27 -24.12 -1.46
CA GLY A 679 -41.28 -25.57 -1.22
C GLY A 679 -41.86 -26.43 -2.36
N GLY A 680 -41.84 -25.96 -3.61
CA GLY A 680 -42.33 -26.69 -4.79
C GLY A 680 -43.69 -26.24 -5.34
N LEU A 681 -44.33 -25.23 -4.75
CA LEU A 681 -45.54 -24.59 -5.27
C LEU A 681 -45.18 -23.25 -5.89
N ASP A 682 -45.41 -23.10 -7.20
CA ASP A 682 -45.26 -21.83 -7.91
C ASP A 682 -46.53 -20.99 -7.71
N CYS A 683 -46.38 -19.84 -7.06
CA CYS A 683 -47.44 -18.87 -6.85
C CYS A 683 -47.12 -17.60 -7.64
N GLU A 684 -48.02 -17.18 -8.51
CA GLU A 684 -47.95 -15.88 -9.18
C GLU A 684 -48.45 -14.80 -8.22
N ILE A 685 -47.64 -13.77 -8.00
CA ILE A 685 -48.00 -12.66 -7.12
C ILE A 685 -48.47 -11.48 -7.96
N GLU A 686 -49.68 -11.03 -7.67
CA GLU A 686 -50.31 -9.89 -8.33
C GLU A 686 -49.50 -8.61 -8.12
N PRO A 687 -49.38 -7.72 -9.13
CA PRO A 687 -48.63 -6.47 -9.00
C PRO A 687 -49.07 -5.59 -7.82
N SER A 688 -50.34 -5.67 -7.41
CA SER A 688 -50.88 -4.93 -6.26
C SER A 688 -50.31 -5.35 -4.90
N GLU A 689 -49.74 -6.56 -4.82
CA GLU A 689 -49.13 -7.10 -3.60
C GLU A 689 -47.61 -6.91 -3.56
N LEU A 690 -47.03 -6.35 -4.63
CA LEU A 690 -45.61 -6.07 -4.74
C LEU A 690 -45.30 -4.63 -4.33
N ARG A 691 -44.15 -4.43 -3.68
CA ARG A 691 -43.61 -3.11 -3.38
C ARG A 691 -42.20 -2.98 -3.96
N ALA A 692 -41.96 -1.87 -4.65
CA ALA A 692 -40.67 -1.51 -5.19
C ALA A 692 -39.70 -1.11 -4.06
N LEU A 693 -38.56 -1.79 -4.00
CA LEU A 693 -37.45 -1.47 -3.10
C LEU A 693 -36.31 -0.87 -3.90
N LYS A 694 -35.85 0.31 -3.47
CA LYS A 694 -34.71 1.00 -4.08
C LYS A 694 -33.40 0.30 -3.72
N ILE A 695 -32.53 0.14 -4.72
CA ILE A 695 -31.18 -0.39 -4.55
C ILE A 695 -30.18 0.76 -4.45
N PHE A 696 -29.35 0.71 -3.40
CA PHE A 696 -28.28 1.67 -3.17
C PHE A 696 -26.91 1.00 -3.26
N ASN A 697 -26.00 1.69 -3.98
CA ASN A 697 -24.62 1.27 -4.18
C ASN A 697 -23.69 1.70 -3.04
N ASP A 698 -23.94 2.88 -2.46
CA ASP A 698 -23.21 3.47 -1.34
C ASP A 698 -24.20 4.30 -0.49
N ILE A 699 -23.93 4.45 0.81
CA ILE A 699 -24.73 5.27 1.73
C ILE A 699 -23.87 6.44 2.18
N ALA A 700 -24.29 7.67 1.85
CA ALA A 700 -23.58 8.89 2.25
C ALA A 700 -23.80 9.22 3.73
N ALA A 701 -22.78 9.81 4.37
CA ALA A 701 -22.81 10.17 5.79
C ALA A 701 -23.14 11.64 6.05
N GLY A 702 -23.97 11.88 7.07
CA GLY A 702 -24.24 13.20 7.65
C GLY A 702 -25.74 13.47 7.86
N GLN A 703 -26.19 13.48 9.13
CA GLN A 703 -27.59 13.67 9.58
C GLN A 703 -28.60 12.65 9.01
N PRO A 704 -29.86 12.57 9.51
CA PRO A 704 -30.84 11.59 9.05
C PRO A 704 -31.25 11.87 7.59
N ILE A 705 -30.42 11.37 6.68
CA ILE A 705 -30.65 10.97 5.30
C ILE A 705 -31.28 12.02 4.36
N TYR A 706 -30.41 12.70 3.60
CA TYR A 706 -30.61 12.74 2.15
C TYR A 706 -29.80 11.59 1.55
N ILE A 707 -30.51 10.56 1.10
CA ILE A 707 -30.00 9.47 0.26
C ILE A 707 -29.42 10.13 -1.00
N ASN A 708 -28.23 9.72 -1.43
CA ASN A 708 -27.66 10.14 -2.71
C ASN A 708 -28.62 9.70 -3.84
N GLU A 709 -28.96 10.60 -4.77
CA GLU A 709 -30.01 10.37 -5.80
C GLU A 709 -29.70 9.26 -6.84
N ASN A 710 -28.52 8.64 -6.77
CA ASN A 710 -28.12 7.59 -7.70
C ASN A 710 -28.68 6.22 -7.26
N VAL A 711 -29.98 6.02 -7.44
CA VAL A 711 -30.65 4.71 -7.36
C VAL A 711 -30.11 3.82 -8.49
N GLU A 712 -29.53 2.66 -8.16
CA GLU A 712 -29.01 1.71 -9.17
C GLU A 712 -30.14 1.00 -9.91
N GLY A 713 -31.30 0.86 -9.26
CA GLY A 713 -32.51 0.27 -9.79
C GLY A 713 -33.55 0.02 -8.70
N GLU A 714 -34.66 -0.60 -9.07
CA GLU A 714 -35.72 -1.03 -8.15
C GLU A 714 -35.98 -2.53 -8.32
N VAL A 715 -36.26 -3.22 -7.21
CA VAL A 715 -36.69 -4.63 -7.22
C VAL A 715 -38.03 -4.74 -6.51
N PHE A 716 -38.95 -5.49 -7.12
CA PHE A 716 -40.27 -5.73 -6.57
C PHE A 716 -40.27 -6.98 -5.70
N LEU A 717 -40.55 -6.82 -4.40
CA LEU A 717 -40.71 -7.93 -3.47
C LEU A 717 -42.13 -7.95 -2.89
N PRO A 718 -42.66 -9.14 -2.53
CA PRO A 718 -43.97 -9.26 -1.88
C PRO A 718 -44.05 -8.44 -0.60
N SER A 719 -45.07 -7.60 -0.49
CA SER A 719 -45.32 -6.73 0.66
C SER A 719 -45.61 -7.49 1.96
N SER A 720 -45.95 -8.78 1.88
CA SER A 720 -46.18 -9.66 3.03
C SER A 720 -44.90 -10.14 3.73
N TRP A 721 -43.73 -10.03 3.09
CA TRP A 721 -42.46 -10.53 3.63
C TRP A 721 -41.81 -9.60 4.66
N TYR A 722 -42.27 -8.35 4.72
CA TYR A 722 -41.73 -7.35 5.63
C TYR A 722 -42.82 -6.38 6.06
N ASN A 723 -42.58 -5.65 7.15
CA ASN A 723 -43.59 -4.78 7.72
C ASN A 723 -43.88 -3.58 6.82
N ILE A 724 -45.14 -3.41 6.41
CA ILE A 724 -45.57 -2.34 5.48
C ILE A 724 -45.24 -0.95 6.03
N ASN A 725 -45.29 -0.78 7.36
CA ASN A 725 -45.03 0.48 8.03
C ASN A 725 -43.53 0.81 8.17
N GLU A 726 -42.64 -0.13 7.85
CA GLU A 726 -41.19 0.10 7.91
C GLU A 726 -40.68 0.64 6.56
N MET A 727 -39.72 1.56 6.65
CA MET A 727 -38.96 1.99 5.49
C MET A 727 -37.90 0.94 5.21
N VAL A 728 -38.03 0.26 4.08
CA VAL A 728 -37.16 -0.85 3.67
C VAL A 728 -36.45 -0.46 2.38
N PHE A 729 -35.18 -0.82 2.28
CA PHE A 729 -34.37 -0.60 1.09
C PHE A 729 -33.32 -1.71 0.93
N MET A 730 -32.63 -1.72 -0.21
CA MET A 730 -31.62 -2.72 -0.51
C MET A 730 -30.23 -2.08 -0.63
N ILE A 731 -29.23 -2.77 -0.10
CA ILE A 731 -27.81 -2.41 -0.27
C ILE A 731 -27.14 -3.53 -1.05
N LYS A 732 -26.37 -3.17 -2.09
CA LYS A 732 -25.50 -4.12 -2.78
C LYS A 732 -24.23 -4.36 -1.98
N VAL A 733 -23.92 -5.62 -1.68
CA VAL A 733 -22.75 -5.98 -0.88
C VAL A 733 -21.49 -5.91 -1.73
N LYS A 734 -20.47 -5.21 -1.22
CA LYS A 734 -19.11 -5.17 -1.77
C LYS A 734 -18.14 -5.79 -0.75
N GLY A 735 -17.35 -6.76 -1.17
CA GLY A 735 -16.36 -7.44 -0.33
C GLY A 735 -16.86 -8.71 0.35
N ASP A 736 -16.03 -9.30 1.21
CA ASP A 736 -16.17 -10.66 1.74
C ASP A 736 -16.20 -10.75 3.27
N SER A 737 -16.43 -9.63 3.97
CA SER A 737 -16.43 -9.60 5.45
C SER A 737 -17.57 -10.40 6.11
N MET A 738 -18.65 -10.68 5.37
CA MET A 738 -19.85 -11.35 5.87
C MET A 738 -20.09 -12.72 5.20
N THR A 739 -19.08 -13.28 4.53
CA THR A 739 -19.20 -14.60 3.83
C THR A 739 -19.56 -15.75 4.77
N GLY A 740 -19.12 -15.70 6.04
CA GLY A 740 -19.53 -16.68 7.06
C GLY A 740 -21.03 -16.70 7.36
N ALA A 741 -21.75 -15.61 7.07
CA ALA A 741 -23.22 -15.55 7.14
C ALA A 741 -23.90 -15.87 5.79
N ASP A 742 -23.17 -16.46 4.83
CA ASP A 742 -23.63 -16.66 3.45
C ASP A 742 -24.07 -15.33 2.81
N ILE A 743 -23.27 -14.28 2.98
CA ILE A 743 -23.44 -12.99 2.28
C ILE A 743 -22.18 -12.76 1.45
N ASN A 744 -22.30 -12.89 0.13
CA ASN A 744 -21.18 -12.79 -0.80
C ASN A 744 -21.16 -11.44 -1.51
N SER A 745 -19.99 -11.04 -2.01
CA SER A 745 -19.87 -9.84 -2.84
C SER A 745 -20.77 -9.95 -4.06
N GLY A 746 -21.59 -8.93 -4.31
CA GLY A 746 -22.61 -8.92 -5.38
C GLY A 746 -24.01 -9.34 -4.95
N ASP A 747 -24.17 -9.93 -3.75
CA ASP A 747 -25.50 -10.17 -3.16
C ASP A 747 -26.16 -8.83 -2.76
N TYR A 748 -27.49 -8.80 -2.69
CA TYR A 748 -28.22 -7.65 -2.17
C TYR A 748 -28.80 -7.96 -0.80
N VAL A 749 -28.64 -7.06 0.15
CA VAL A 749 -29.18 -7.22 1.51
C VAL A 749 -30.35 -6.26 1.70
N VAL A 750 -31.48 -6.80 2.14
CA VAL A 750 -32.68 -6.05 2.47
C VAL A 750 -32.55 -5.52 3.89
N ILE A 751 -32.57 -4.20 4.03
CA ILE A 751 -32.41 -3.46 5.27
C ILE A 751 -33.74 -2.85 5.67
N SER A 752 -34.20 -3.17 6.88
CA SER A 752 -35.26 -2.41 7.56
C SER A 752 -34.64 -1.26 8.35
N GLN A 753 -35.03 -0.03 8.02
CA GLN A 753 -34.47 1.17 8.62
C GLN A 753 -34.79 1.22 10.12
N SER A 754 -33.75 1.34 10.94
CA SER A 754 -33.85 1.39 12.39
C SER A 754 -32.59 2.05 12.94
N ASN A 755 -32.75 2.87 13.97
CA ASN A 755 -31.65 3.48 14.73
C ASN A 755 -31.25 2.65 15.97
N THR A 756 -31.85 1.47 16.16
CA THR A 756 -31.59 0.56 17.29
C THR A 756 -31.27 -0.85 16.82
N ALA A 757 -30.47 -1.58 17.62
CA ALA A 757 -30.07 -2.96 17.37
C ALA A 757 -29.89 -3.74 18.67
N GLU A 758 -30.12 -5.05 18.61
CA GLU A 758 -29.90 -6.00 19.70
C GLU A 758 -28.64 -6.84 19.46
N ASN A 759 -28.12 -7.46 20.52
CA ASN A 759 -26.92 -8.28 20.42
C ASN A 759 -27.17 -9.49 19.52
N GLY A 760 -26.33 -9.66 18.51
CA GLY A 760 -26.44 -10.71 17.50
C GLY A 760 -27.11 -10.27 16.20
N ASP A 761 -27.77 -9.11 16.17
CA ASP A 761 -28.37 -8.57 14.95
C ASP A 761 -27.31 -8.28 13.89
N MET A 762 -27.62 -8.59 12.63
CA MET A 762 -26.85 -8.07 11.49
C MET A 762 -27.36 -6.68 11.15
N VAL A 763 -26.47 -5.70 11.15
CA VAL A 763 -26.80 -4.28 11.02
C VAL A 763 -25.96 -3.61 9.95
N ALA A 764 -26.62 -2.74 9.17
CA ALA A 764 -25.93 -1.73 8.40
C ALA A 764 -25.63 -0.54 9.32
N VAL A 765 -24.36 -0.22 9.50
CA VAL A 765 -23.91 0.89 10.36
C VAL A 765 -23.06 1.85 9.55
N ASN A 766 -23.21 3.14 9.85
CA ASN A 766 -22.30 4.17 9.37
C ASN A 766 -21.15 4.32 10.37
N LEU A 767 -19.93 4.09 9.89
CA LEU A 767 -18.67 4.20 10.61
C LEU A 767 -17.77 5.17 9.86
N ASP A 768 -17.42 6.29 10.48
CA ASP A 768 -16.49 7.30 9.93
C ASP A 768 -16.80 7.75 8.48
N GLY A 769 -18.08 7.79 8.12
CA GLY A 769 -18.50 8.22 6.79
C GLY A 769 -18.84 7.09 5.82
N ASN A 770 -18.54 5.85 6.17
CA ASN A 770 -18.73 4.67 5.32
C ASN A 770 -19.77 3.73 5.93
N ALA A 771 -20.69 3.21 5.11
CA ALA A 771 -21.60 2.16 5.53
C ALA A 771 -20.95 0.78 5.44
N THR A 772 -21.09 -0.02 6.50
CA THR A 772 -20.59 -1.40 6.57
C THR A 772 -21.66 -2.31 7.19
N LEU A 773 -21.68 -3.57 6.77
CA LEU A 773 -22.56 -4.60 7.31
C LEU A 773 -21.78 -5.45 8.33
N LYS A 774 -22.26 -5.52 9.57
CA LYS A 774 -21.60 -6.23 10.68
C LYS A 774 -22.62 -6.83 11.64
N LYS A 775 -22.18 -7.79 12.46
CA LYS A 775 -22.95 -8.27 13.60
C LYS A 775 -22.77 -7.34 14.80
N PHE A 776 -23.88 -6.89 15.38
CA PHE A 776 -23.90 -5.94 16.49
C PHE A 776 -23.77 -6.65 17.84
N MET A 777 -22.87 -6.18 18.70
CA MET A 777 -22.69 -6.69 20.07
C MET A 777 -22.43 -5.53 21.04
N ARG A 778 -23.40 -5.16 21.86
CA ARG A 778 -23.25 -4.17 22.93
C ARG A 778 -22.56 -4.78 24.14
N MET A 779 -21.50 -4.12 24.60
CA MET A 779 -20.67 -4.45 25.75
C MET A 779 -20.57 -3.24 26.69
N GLY A 780 -21.53 -3.11 27.60
CA GLY A 780 -21.64 -1.95 28.51
C GLY A 780 -21.80 -0.64 27.71
N ASN A 781 -20.87 0.30 27.88
CA ASN A 781 -20.85 1.60 27.18
C ASN A 781 -20.19 1.56 25.79
N SER A 782 -19.78 0.38 25.34
CA SER A 782 -19.11 0.19 24.05
C SER A 782 -19.88 -0.78 23.18
N ILE A 783 -19.70 -0.64 21.87
CA ILE A 783 -20.32 -1.46 20.84
C ILE A 783 -19.19 -2.18 20.10
N LEU A 784 -19.35 -3.48 19.94
CA LEU A 784 -18.46 -4.34 19.19
C LEU A 784 -19.19 -4.77 17.91
N LEU A 785 -18.58 -4.48 16.76
CA LEU A 785 -19.07 -4.85 15.44
C LEU A 785 -18.19 -5.98 14.92
N VAL A 786 -18.81 -7.14 14.68
CA VAL A 786 -18.10 -8.38 14.37
C VAL A 786 -18.38 -8.79 12.92
N SER A 787 -17.33 -9.10 12.18
CA SER A 787 -17.40 -9.72 10.86
C SER A 787 -17.65 -11.22 11.00
N GLU A 788 -18.37 -11.82 10.06
CA GLU A 788 -18.57 -13.28 10.01
C GLU A 788 -17.43 -14.01 9.28
N ASN A 789 -16.59 -13.28 8.54
CA ASN A 789 -15.31 -13.78 8.02
C ASN A 789 -14.21 -13.61 9.08
N PRO A 790 -13.56 -14.71 9.56
CA PRO A 790 -12.53 -14.65 10.60
C PRO A 790 -11.27 -13.88 10.23
N SER A 791 -11.04 -13.63 8.94
CA SER A 791 -9.91 -12.82 8.45
C SER A 791 -10.03 -11.33 8.83
N TYR A 792 -11.22 -10.93 9.28
CA TYR A 792 -11.53 -9.58 9.75
C TYR A 792 -11.69 -9.60 11.27
N GLU A 793 -10.91 -8.77 11.95
CA GLU A 793 -11.05 -8.61 13.39
C GLU A 793 -12.23 -7.70 13.76
N PRO A 794 -12.84 -7.91 14.94
CA PRO A 794 -13.90 -7.04 15.46
C PRO A 794 -13.49 -5.57 15.58
N ILE A 795 -14.46 -4.68 15.40
CA ILE A 795 -14.34 -3.21 15.53
C ILE A 795 -15.04 -2.78 16.81
N GLN A 796 -14.33 -2.17 17.75
CA GLN A 796 -14.94 -1.61 18.97
C GLN A 796 -15.04 -0.10 18.87
N VAL A 797 -16.24 0.41 19.14
CA VAL A 797 -16.63 1.82 19.00
C VAL A 797 -17.51 2.24 20.17
N ASN A 798 -17.56 3.54 20.42
CA ASN A 798 -18.49 4.15 21.36
C ASN A 798 -19.82 4.46 20.65
N GLU A 799 -20.91 4.60 21.41
CA GLU A 799 -22.24 4.95 20.87
C GLU A 799 -22.23 6.19 19.98
N ASN A 800 -21.44 7.20 20.32
CA ASN A 800 -21.39 8.47 19.60
C ASN A 800 -20.63 8.39 18.26
N GLN A 801 -19.99 7.25 17.96
CA GLN A 801 -19.13 7.07 16.79
C GLN A 801 -19.82 6.29 15.67
N ILE A 802 -20.99 5.72 15.94
CA ILE A 802 -21.75 4.97 14.96
C ILE A 802 -23.16 5.50 14.84
N SER A 803 -23.69 5.41 13.63
CA SER A 803 -25.11 5.55 13.40
C SER A 803 -25.63 4.23 12.84
N ILE A 804 -26.58 3.61 13.54
CA ILE A 804 -27.26 2.43 13.02
C ILE A 804 -28.20 2.92 11.91
N ILE A 805 -28.00 2.38 10.71
CA ILE A 805 -28.80 2.70 9.53
C ILE A 805 -30.03 1.81 9.51
N GLY A 806 -29.84 0.51 9.78
CA GLY A 806 -30.94 -0.45 9.86
C GLY A 806 -30.48 -1.88 10.11
N LYS A 807 -31.46 -2.77 10.27
CA LYS A 807 -31.24 -4.21 10.49
C LYS A 807 -31.40 -4.99 9.19
N ALA A 808 -30.54 -5.96 8.95
CA ALA A 808 -30.68 -6.88 7.83
C ALA A 808 -31.80 -7.89 8.12
N ILE A 809 -32.80 -7.92 7.24
CA ILE A 809 -33.98 -8.78 7.37
C ILE A 809 -34.06 -9.85 6.27
N GLY A 810 -33.33 -9.67 5.16
CA GLY A 810 -33.26 -10.68 4.10
C GLY A 810 -32.08 -10.49 3.16
N ILE A 811 -31.79 -11.50 2.35
CA ILE A 811 -30.71 -11.50 1.35
C ILE A 811 -31.29 -11.95 0.02
N LEU A 812 -31.04 -11.19 -1.04
CA LEU A 812 -31.39 -11.56 -2.41
C LEU A 812 -30.12 -11.94 -3.17
N LYS A 813 -30.02 -13.22 -3.53
CA LYS A 813 -28.91 -13.80 -4.29
C LYS A 813 -29.32 -13.99 -5.73
N LYS A 814 -28.47 -13.62 -6.70
CA LYS A 814 -28.75 -13.88 -8.12
C LYS A 814 -28.46 -15.35 -8.41
N ASN A 815 -29.46 -16.09 -8.89
CA ASN A 815 -29.26 -17.47 -9.34
C ASN A 815 -28.86 -17.44 -10.82
N PHE A 816 -27.62 -17.80 -11.12
CA PHE A 816 -27.22 -18.15 -12.48
C PHE A 816 -27.61 -19.61 -12.69
N LYS A 817 -28.71 -19.85 -13.40
CA LYS A 817 -29.00 -21.15 -14.00
C LYS A 817 -28.68 -21.08 -15.48
#